data_AF-A0A7X0PCV2-F1
#
_entry.id   AF-A0A7X0PCV2-F1
#
_cell.length_a   1.000
_cell.length_b   1.000
_cell.length_c   1.000
_cell.angle_alpha   90.00
_cell.angle_beta   90.00
_cell.angle_gamma   90.00
#
_symmetry.space_group_name_H-M   'P 1'
#
loop_
_entity.id
_entity.type
_entity.pdbx_description
1 polymer ?
#
loop_
_entity_poly.entity_id
_entity_poly.type
_entity_poly.pdbx_seq_one_letter_code
_entity_poly.pdbx_strand_id
1 'polypeptide(L)'
;MHQPRPHGSFGTEAATEEDAAAAELLARRLTNFKASSGLDSLKLTRTLPSGAMAIAVDMGGVLRVIIQQRKEPDRPDIETDGMAKSYIPMLFSGSISNGIIRGGEGVRIKLTSTTRRRLVSYDTEAAQPPSDVSLQRFVIEHNGRVSELRPKKPTSATWTQYANQRPTWYSGAMAQVMQVVGGYGRQALKELPDNKIERARLVLPASVTRKIELELGNTRLPGYLGLPPKSGEFQYDYKHNETNGVGFDGRGKPWLLRVSTRGVYAMPLPIIPATSTRAFREYMTEVGDEEVLWILDRFGGMPSGENFPLKSSDFESWRRAGVIIKVCDAGDFYNHLAYTSAIGWSFNSWGTEGYNTCYDYDEGGIGFGLTFKLRLGLAVAENDGKLPDSFNVSDPQEMQRLNRYMSMLYEQLPGNTPRELAIKYKLRRVPVSEVLARVNNSGPGEVDHWDNLEAKPIAAHGGNIAEVGRGWLYHPARPRSQPQIKFPEPFMDGCVSHDFGRLENHPAPGVVRCNTTMFVYYVGDQVKAANYFYDPRGYSRDVENNYEECMIVGSWEQTVTTGSTTLWGHFYTSDFDELEAAAPVTTVTQTVGTDLSYDTKPNFSFDHVFAMCGSIWRNRYFQHKVKESTTEGFSKSVAVCIPYLTRNALLYAHKQSTSGARVTESLGVYAISDPNTYRYFTYDFVWAWVGGLHGGNITSIEKVSPYPIHGNPVWVTGYSYGPYPCSDFADQGDWIGGLPQDYTWLVHPVRSEWQHSGGGGPPKVKEYSRDKTEEAKKEALLQISVLEFPQEVHKDPSEGYFTVSPLDGVAFYVDAIRNVAGDATYANTSEPDPEAPKQRKRFGFSGLADHKAAHHFIGVIHG
;
A
#
# COMPACT_ATOMS: atom_id res chain seq x y z
N MET A 1 -50.78 -54.05 -36.24
CA MET A 1 -49.52 -53.74 -35.52
C MET A 1 -49.12 -55.01 -34.76
N HIS A 2 -47.94 -55.56 -35.01
CA HIS A 2 -47.47 -56.72 -34.25
C HIS A 2 -47.25 -56.38 -32.78
N GLN A 3 -47.51 -57.34 -31.88
CA GLN A 3 -47.18 -57.26 -30.46
C GLN A 3 -45.69 -56.96 -30.26
N PRO A 4 -45.32 -56.22 -29.21
CA PRO A 4 -43.91 -55.93 -28.90
C PRO A 4 -43.16 -57.24 -28.68
N ARG A 5 -42.10 -57.49 -29.47
CA ARG A 5 -41.19 -58.60 -29.23
C ARG A 5 -40.29 -58.22 -28.04
N PRO A 6 -40.13 -59.10 -27.03
CA PRO A 6 -39.19 -58.86 -25.94
C PRO A 6 -37.78 -58.71 -26.52
N HIS A 7 -37.08 -57.66 -26.10
CA HIS A 7 -35.70 -57.37 -26.49
C HIS A 7 -34.87 -57.17 -25.23
N GLY A 8 -33.63 -57.66 -25.23
CA GLY A 8 -32.69 -57.41 -24.15
C GLY A 8 -32.09 -56.01 -24.29
N SER A 9 -32.16 -55.20 -23.23
CA SER A 9 -31.39 -53.97 -23.08
C SER A 9 -30.00 -54.31 -22.54
N PHE A 10 -28.94 -53.94 -23.26
CA PHE A 10 -27.56 -54.08 -22.79
C PHE A 10 -26.87 -52.71 -22.76
N GLY A 11 -26.52 -52.24 -21.56
CA GLY A 11 -25.86 -50.96 -21.27
C GLY A 11 -25.54 -50.84 -19.77
N THR A 12 -24.56 -50.03 -19.38
CA THR A 12 -23.94 -50.05 -18.04
C THR A 12 -24.72 -49.34 -16.91
N GLU A 13 -25.77 -48.57 -17.17
CA GLU A 13 -26.69 -48.00 -16.15
C GLU A 13 -28.09 -47.77 -16.76
N ALA A 14 -29.13 -47.60 -15.91
CA ALA A 14 -30.54 -47.50 -16.33
C ALA A 14 -30.81 -46.30 -17.25
N ALA A 15 -31.45 -46.53 -18.39
CA ALA A 15 -31.87 -45.47 -19.33
C ALA A 15 -33.00 -44.61 -18.73
N THR A 16 -33.04 -43.32 -19.09
CA THR A 16 -34.16 -42.43 -18.72
C THR A 16 -35.47 -42.92 -19.38
N GLU A 17 -36.64 -42.59 -18.81
CA GLU A 17 -37.94 -43.03 -19.35
C GLU A 17 -38.16 -42.58 -20.82
N GLU A 18 -37.72 -41.37 -21.16
CA GLU A 18 -37.82 -40.84 -22.54
C GLU A 18 -36.90 -41.59 -23.52
N ASP A 19 -35.68 -41.93 -23.10
CA ASP A 19 -34.74 -42.72 -23.89
C ASP A 19 -35.23 -44.16 -24.09
N ALA A 20 -35.85 -44.75 -23.06
CA ALA A 20 -36.45 -46.08 -23.13
C ALA A 20 -37.62 -46.10 -24.13
N ALA A 21 -38.50 -45.10 -24.11
CA ALA A 21 -39.61 -44.97 -25.05
C ALA A 21 -39.12 -44.77 -26.50
N ALA A 22 -38.09 -43.94 -26.69
CA ALA A 22 -37.49 -43.71 -28.00
C ALA A 22 -36.76 -44.95 -28.56
N ALA A 23 -36.11 -45.73 -27.68
CA ALA A 23 -35.49 -47.00 -28.03
C ALA A 23 -36.52 -48.07 -28.39
N GLU A 24 -37.66 -48.14 -27.69
CA GLU A 24 -38.75 -49.07 -28.02
C GLU A 24 -39.39 -48.73 -29.38
N LEU A 25 -39.58 -47.45 -29.67
CA LEU A 25 -40.08 -46.99 -30.96
C LEU A 25 -39.12 -47.33 -32.11
N LEU A 26 -37.80 -47.26 -31.87
CA LEU A 26 -36.79 -47.71 -32.82
C LEU A 26 -36.88 -49.21 -33.08
N ALA A 27 -37.02 -50.02 -32.02
CA ALA A 27 -37.15 -51.47 -32.13
C ALA A 27 -38.39 -51.87 -32.95
N ARG A 28 -39.55 -51.26 -32.68
CA ARG A 28 -40.79 -51.49 -33.43
C ARG A 28 -40.65 -51.15 -34.91
N ARG A 29 -40.00 -50.02 -35.23
CA ARG A 29 -39.75 -49.62 -36.64
C ARG A 29 -38.85 -50.62 -37.35
N LEU A 30 -37.78 -51.07 -36.69
CA LEU A 30 -36.84 -52.04 -37.25
C LEU A 30 -37.52 -53.38 -37.55
N THR A 31 -38.28 -53.93 -36.61
CA THR A 31 -38.99 -55.20 -36.81
C THR A 31 -40.05 -55.11 -37.92
N ASN A 32 -40.83 -54.02 -37.96
CA ASN A 32 -41.82 -53.81 -39.01
C ASN A 32 -41.17 -53.71 -40.40
N PHE A 33 -40.09 -52.93 -40.51
CA PHE A 33 -39.40 -52.73 -41.78
C PHE A 33 -38.71 -54.00 -42.28
N LYS A 34 -38.09 -54.77 -41.37
CA LYS A 34 -37.46 -56.06 -41.70
C LYS A 34 -38.50 -57.05 -42.25
N ALA A 35 -39.64 -57.16 -41.58
CA ALA A 35 -40.73 -58.06 -41.97
C ALA A 35 -41.37 -57.65 -43.31
N SER A 36 -41.63 -56.36 -43.51
CA SER A 36 -42.22 -55.85 -44.77
C SER A 36 -41.27 -55.98 -45.96
N SER A 37 -39.96 -55.95 -45.71
CA SER A 37 -38.94 -55.95 -46.78
C SER A 37 -38.33 -57.34 -47.02
N GLY A 38 -38.75 -58.38 -46.30
CA GLY A 38 -38.26 -59.75 -46.47
C GLY A 38 -36.76 -59.93 -46.21
N LEU A 39 -36.17 -59.15 -45.30
CA LEU A 39 -34.73 -59.16 -45.03
C LEU A 39 -34.36 -60.15 -43.93
N ASP A 40 -33.28 -60.92 -44.11
CA ASP A 40 -32.77 -61.87 -43.10
C ASP A 40 -32.15 -61.17 -41.87
N SER A 41 -31.59 -59.98 -42.07
CA SER A 41 -31.02 -59.16 -41.01
C SER A 41 -31.23 -57.67 -41.25
N LEU A 42 -31.40 -56.90 -40.18
CA LEU A 42 -31.50 -55.44 -40.26
C LEU A 42 -30.87 -54.79 -39.04
N LYS A 43 -30.19 -53.66 -39.26
CA LYS A 43 -29.62 -52.79 -38.23
C LYS A 43 -30.10 -51.36 -38.46
N LEU A 44 -30.59 -50.72 -37.41
CA LEU A 44 -30.96 -49.30 -37.41
C LEU A 44 -30.32 -48.61 -36.23
N THR A 45 -29.83 -47.40 -36.48
CA THR A 45 -29.19 -46.55 -35.47
C THR A 45 -29.95 -45.24 -35.36
N ARG A 46 -30.16 -44.75 -34.15
CA ARG A 46 -30.81 -43.46 -33.90
C ARG A 46 -30.21 -42.77 -32.69
N THR A 47 -30.06 -41.46 -32.77
CA THR A 47 -29.73 -40.60 -31.62
C THR A 47 -30.97 -40.41 -30.75
N LEU A 48 -30.86 -40.71 -29.47
CA LEU A 48 -31.88 -40.57 -28.44
C LEU A 48 -31.98 -39.12 -27.93
N PRO A 49 -33.07 -38.72 -27.27
CA PRO A 49 -33.24 -37.38 -26.69
C PRO A 49 -32.08 -36.93 -25.79
N SER A 50 -31.49 -37.85 -25.01
CA SER A 50 -30.31 -37.56 -24.18
C SER A 50 -29.00 -37.36 -24.95
N GLY A 51 -29.01 -37.50 -26.28
CA GLY A 51 -27.80 -37.49 -27.11
C GLY A 51 -27.05 -38.84 -27.14
N ALA A 52 -27.54 -39.86 -26.42
CA ALA A 52 -27.06 -41.23 -26.54
C ALA A 52 -27.41 -41.85 -27.91
N MET A 53 -26.69 -42.89 -28.30
CA MET A 53 -26.91 -43.62 -29.55
C MET A 53 -27.58 -44.97 -29.26
N ALA A 54 -28.79 -45.17 -29.77
CA ALA A 54 -29.46 -46.47 -29.76
C ALA A 54 -29.17 -47.21 -31.08
N ILE A 55 -28.72 -48.45 -30.96
CA ILE A 55 -28.46 -49.37 -32.07
C ILE A 55 -29.39 -50.57 -31.91
N ALA A 56 -30.41 -50.67 -32.76
CA ALA A 56 -31.29 -51.83 -32.83
C ALA A 56 -30.80 -52.80 -33.92
N VAL A 57 -30.72 -54.09 -33.59
CA VAL A 57 -30.30 -55.17 -34.50
C VAL A 57 -31.28 -56.33 -34.38
N ASP A 58 -31.80 -56.80 -35.51
CA ASP A 58 -32.62 -58.02 -35.60
C ASP A 58 -31.98 -58.97 -36.62
N MET A 59 -31.37 -60.05 -36.13
CA MET A 59 -30.65 -61.04 -36.93
C MET A 59 -30.75 -62.42 -36.27
N GLY A 60 -30.91 -63.48 -37.08
CA GLY A 60 -30.93 -64.86 -36.57
C GLY A 60 -32.03 -65.15 -35.55
N GLY A 61 -33.17 -64.45 -35.62
CA GLY A 61 -34.30 -64.61 -34.70
C GLY A 61 -34.18 -63.83 -33.39
N VAL A 62 -33.08 -63.12 -33.14
CA VAL A 62 -32.83 -62.37 -31.91
C VAL A 62 -32.87 -60.86 -32.16
N LEU A 63 -33.73 -60.15 -31.42
CA LEU A 63 -33.82 -58.68 -31.42
C LEU A 63 -33.03 -58.13 -30.23
N ARG A 64 -32.08 -57.22 -30.52
CA ARG A 64 -31.26 -56.54 -29.50
C ARG A 64 -31.30 -55.03 -29.70
N VAL A 65 -31.38 -54.29 -28.60
CA VAL A 65 -31.22 -52.84 -28.60
C VAL A 65 -30.07 -52.49 -27.66
N ILE A 66 -29.03 -51.90 -28.24
CA ILE A 66 -27.83 -51.46 -27.51
C ILE A 66 -27.93 -49.95 -27.37
N ILE A 67 -28.03 -49.46 -26.14
CA ILE A 67 -27.95 -48.03 -25.86
C ILE A 67 -26.51 -47.73 -25.48
N GLN A 68 -25.80 -47.04 -26.36
CA GLN A 68 -24.49 -46.50 -26.09
C GLN A 68 -24.68 -45.05 -25.67
N GLN A 69 -24.49 -44.74 -24.39
CA GLN A 69 -24.29 -43.34 -24.02
C GLN A 69 -23.12 -42.79 -24.82
N ARG A 70 -23.27 -41.56 -25.31
CA ARG A 70 -22.17 -40.85 -25.92
C ARG A 70 -21.14 -40.62 -24.80
N LYS A 71 -20.15 -41.52 -24.67
CA LYS A 71 -18.88 -41.11 -24.09
C LYS A 71 -18.50 -39.87 -24.88
N GLU A 72 -18.40 -38.72 -24.21
CA GLU A 72 -17.77 -37.57 -24.85
C GLU A 72 -16.48 -38.13 -25.45
N PRO A 73 -16.31 -38.08 -26.79
CA PRO A 73 -15.06 -38.53 -27.36
C PRO A 73 -13.99 -37.72 -26.66
N ASP A 74 -12.99 -38.39 -26.08
CA ASP A 74 -11.79 -37.74 -25.56
C ASP A 74 -11.33 -36.78 -26.64
N ARG A 75 -11.60 -35.49 -26.47
CA ARG A 75 -11.21 -34.52 -27.49
C ARG A 75 -9.69 -34.62 -27.59
N PRO A 76 -9.14 -34.78 -28.80
CA PRO A 76 -7.70 -34.88 -28.99
C PRO A 76 -7.03 -33.66 -28.35
N ASP A 77 -5.79 -33.84 -27.91
CA ASP A 77 -5.02 -32.73 -27.36
C ASP A 77 -4.98 -31.60 -28.38
N ILE A 78 -5.21 -30.37 -27.93
CA ILE A 78 -5.28 -29.20 -28.82
C ILE A 78 -3.92 -29.02 -29.48
N GLU A 79 -3.90 -29.08 -30.81
CA GLU A 79 -2.69 -28.83 -31.60
C GLU A 79 -2.18 -27.40 -31.36
N THR A 80 -0.90 -27.28 -31.04
CA THR A 80 -0.22 -26.01 -30.79
C THR A 80 0.46 -25.50 -32.05
N ASP A 81 -0.32 -25.12 -33.05
CA ASP A 81 0.14 -24.72 -34.39
C ASP A 81 0.29 -23.19 -34.58
N GLY A 82 -0.02 -22.41 -33.54
CA GLY A 82 -0.02 -20.93 -33.57
C GLY A 82 -1.25 -20.32 -34.24
N MET A 83 -2.30 -21.11 -34.48
CA MET A 83 -3.59 -20.65 -34.99
C MET A 83 -4.57 -20.42 -33.84
N ALA A 84 -5.50 -19.49 -34.02
CA ALA A 84 -6.57 -19.25 -33.07
C ALA A 84 -7.44 -20.49 -32.88
N LYS A 85 -7.72 -20.86 -31.62
CA LYS A 85 -8.54 -22.03 -31.26
C LYS A 85 -9.83 -21.60 -30.57
N SER A 86 -10.88 -22.41 -30.74
CA SER A 86 -12.18 -22.25 -30.04
C SER A 86 -12.17 -22.77 -28.59
N TYR A 87 -11.00 -23.13 -28.05
CA TYR A 87 -10.87 -23.61 -26.68
C TYR A 87 -11.05 -22.49 -25.66
N ILE A 88 -11.83 -22.75 -24.61
CA ILE A 88 -12.01 -21.84 -23.48
C ILE A 88 -11.82 -22.63 -22.18
N PRO A 89 -10.82 -22.27 -21.33
CA PRO A 89 -10.64 -22.89 -20.04
C PRO A 89 -11.78 -22.50 -19.08
N MET A 90 -12.06 -23.36 -18.09
CA MET A 90 -12.91 -22.97 -16.97
C MET A 90 -12.17 -21.97 -16.09
N LEU A 91 -12.79 -20.81 -15.83
CA LEU A 91 -12.35 -19.83 -14.84
C LEU A 91 -13.00 -20.11 -13.50
N PHE A 92 -12.20 -20.31 -12.46
CA PHE A 92 -12.67 -20.37 -11.08
C PHE A 92 -12.40 -19.03 -10.41
N SER A 93 -13.45 -18.40 -9.88
CA SER A 93 -13.33 -17.23 -9.01
C SER A 93 -13.64 -17.59 -7.57
N GLY A 94 -12.82 -17.11 -6.65
CA GLY A 94 -12.95 -17.46 -5.24
C GLY A 94 -11.76 -17.07 -4.38
N SER A 95 -11.74 -17.59 -3.16
CA SER A 95 -10.63 -17.44 -2.21
C SER A 95 -10.04 -18.78 -1.80
N ILE A 96 -8.72 -18.87 -1.80
CA ILE A 96 -7.96 -19.99 -1.24
C ILE A 96 -7.50 -19.59 0.17
N SER A 97 -7.94 -20.36 1.16
CA SER A 97 -7.64 -20.12 2.58
C SER A 97 -6.31 -20.72 3.02
N ASN A 98 -5.88 -21.82 2.41
CA ASN A 98 -4.60 -22.45 2.71
C ASN A 98 -3.96 -23.04 1.44
N GLY A 99 -2.80 -22.51 1.05
CA GLY A 99 -2.00 -22.99 -0.09
C GLY A 99 -1.00 -24.10 0.26
N ILE A 100 -0.94 -24.52 1.53
CA ILE A 100 -0.05 -25.59 2.01
C ILE A 100 -0.89 -26.82 2.35
N ILE A 101 -0.72 -27.89 1.60
CA ILE A 101 -1.53 -29.12 1.70
C ILE A 101 -0.70 -30.28 2.26
N ARG A 102 -1.37 -31.24 2.91
CA ARG A 102 -0.75 -32.47 3.43
C ARG A 102 -1.39 -33.68 2.77
N GLY A 103 -0.60 -34.71 2.45
CA GLY A 103 -1.08 -36.06 2.16
C GLY A 103 -2.20 -36.18 1.11
N GLY A 104 -1.93 -35.82 -0.15
CA GLY A 104 -2.87 -36.03 -1.26
C GLY A 104 -4.16 -35.23 -1.19
N GLU A 105 -4.32 -34.31 -0.23
CA GLU A 105 -5.44 -33.37 -0.16
C GLU A 105 -5.45 -32.42 -1.37
N GLY A 106 -6.65 -31.97 -1.77
CA GLY A 106 -6.78 -30.89 -2.75
C GLY A 106 -6.61 -29.51 -2.10
N VAL A 107 -6.44 -28.48 -2.93
CA VAL A 107 -6.47 -27.10 -2.44
C VAL A 107 -7.92 -26.70 -2.18
N ARG A 108 -8.18 -26.16 -0.98
CA ARG A 108 -9.53 -25.68 -0.62
C ARG A 108 -9.80 -24.32 -1.23
N ILE A 109 -10.96 -24.20 -1.87
CA ILE A 109 -11.40 -22.99 -2.57
C ILE A 109 -12.83 -22.70 -2.15
N LYS A 110 -13.05 -21.46 -1.68
CA LYS A 110 -14.38 -20.90 -1.48
C LYS A 110 -14.80 -20.17 -2.76
N LEU A 111 -15.71 -20.77 -3.50
CA LEU A 111 -16.19 -20.33 -4.81
C LEU A 111 -17.21 -19.20 -4.70
N THR A 112 -17.17 -18.29 -5.67
CA THR A 112 -18.23 -17.29 -5.88
C THR A 112 -19.52 -17.94 -6.38
N SER A 113 -20.66 -17.28 -6.17
CA SER A 113 -21.96 -17.70 -6.72
C SER A 113 -21.95 -17.79 -8.25
N THR A 114 -21.32 -16.83 -8.93
CA THR A 114 -21.19 -16.83 -10.39
C THR A 114 -20.34 -17.99 -10.90
N THR A 115 -19.23 -18.32 -10.24
CA THR A 115 -18.45 -19.52 -10.59
C THR A 115 -19.26 -20.80 -10.42
N ARG A 116 -20.08 -20.90 -9.36
CA ARG A 116 -20.95 -22.07 -9.15
C ARG A 116 -22.00 -22.23 -10.26
N ARG A 117 -22.59 -21.13 -10.75
CA ARG A 117 -23.46 -21.12 -11.94
C ARG A 117 -22.71 -21.55 -13.20
N ARG A 118 -21.50 -21.02 -13.41
CA ARG A 118 -20.64 -21.36 -14.56
C ARG A 118 -20.27 -22.85 -14.60
N LEU A 119 -19.99 -23.46 -13.46
CA LEU A 119 -19.63 -24.89 -13.35
C LEU A 119 -20.76 -25.84 -13.78
N VAL A 120 -22.02 -25.39 -13.71
CA VAL A 120 -23.19 -26.13 -14.21
C VAL A 120 -23.65 -25.60 -15.57
N SER A 121 -22.79 -24.91 -16.31
CA SER A 121 -23.08 -24.33 -17.63
C SER A 121 -24.29 -23.38 -17.63
N TYR A 122 -24.52 -22.68 -16.52
CA TYR A 122 -25.64 -21.77 -16.30
C TYR A 122 -27.02 -22.42 -16.39
N ASP A 123 -27.11 -23.74 -16.26
CA ASP A 123 -28.38 -24.45 -16.15
C ASP A 123 -29.09 -24.06 -14.84
N THR A 124 -30.28 -23.47 -14.95
CA THR A 124 -31.07 -23.00 -13.82
C THR A 124 -31.70 -24.13 -13.02
N GLU A 125 -31.86 -25.30 -13.64
CA GLU A 125 -32.45 -26.49 -13.01
C GLU A 125 -31.38 -27.39 -12.37
N ALA A 126 -30.11 -27.20 -12.71
CA ALA A 126 -29.01 -27.99 -12.17
C ALA A 126 -28.65 -27.57 -10.73
N ALA A 127 -28.45 -28.57 -9.86
CA ALA A 127 -27.94 -28.32 -8.51
C ALA A 127 -26.51 -27.74 -8.56
N GLN A 128 -26.33 -26.55 -8.01
CA GLN A 128 -25.02 -25.89 -7.96
C GLN A 128 -24.06 -26.67 -7.06
N PRO A 129 -22.75 -26.71 -7.39
CA PRO A 129 -21.74 -27.32 -6.54
C PRO A 129 -21.68 -26.62 -5.17
N PRO A 130 -21.13 -27.25 -4.12
CA PRO A 130 -20.88 -26.59 -2.84
C PRO A 130 -20.06 -25.30 -2.99
N SER A 131 -20.24 -24.34 -2.08
CA SER A 131 -19.42 -23.13 -2.05
C SER A 131 -17.97 -23.41 -1.69
N ASP A 132 -17.72 -24.41 -0.83
CA ASP A 132 -16.37 -24.83 -0.45
C ASP A 132 -16.05 -26.16 -1.12
N VAL A 133 -15.00 -26.18 -1.95
CA VAL A 133 -14.52 -27.37 -2.67
C VAL A 133 -13.05 -27.60 -2.39
N SER A 134 -12.57 -28.84 -2.60
CA SER A 134 -11.15 -29.20 -2.51
C SER A 134 -10.73 -29.87 -3.82
N LEU A 135 -9.77 -29.27 -4.53
CA LEU A 135 -9.45 -29.66 -5.91
C LEU A 135 -7.96 -29.95 -6.11
N GLN A 136 -7.65 -31.07 -6.75
CA GLN A 136 -6.32 -31.47 -7.23
C GLN A 136 -5.85 -30.58 -8.39
N ARG A 137 -6.78 -30.00 -9.15
CA ARG A 137 -6.50 -29.03 -10.21
C ARG A 137 -5.63 -27.86 -9.77
N PHE A 138 -5.72 -27.45 -8.52
CA PHE A 138 -5.00 -26.31 -7.95
C PHE A 138 -3.77 -26.71 -7.14
N VAL A 139 -3.45 -28.01 -7.09
CA VAL A 139 -2.19 -28.51 -6.52
C VAL A 139 -1.09 -28.28 -7.55
N ILE A 140 -0.53 -27.08 -7.51
CA ILE A 140 0.48 -26.59 -8.47
C ILE A 140 1.63 -26.02 -7.68
N GLU A 141 2.82 -26.57 -7.84
CA GLU A 141 4.03 -26.04 -7.21
C GLU A 141 4.47 -24.72 -7.85
N HIS A 142 5.33 -23.97 -7.16
CA HIS A 142 5.88 -22.73 -7.70
C HIS A 142 6.67 -22.99 -8.98
N ASN A 143 6.55 -22.14 -9.99
CA ASN A 143 7.43 -22.18 -11.16
C ASN A 143 8.91 -22.02 -10.73
N GLY A 144 9.85 -22.62 -11.47
CA GLY A 144 11.30 -22.47 -11.20
C GLY A 144 11.79 -21.02 -11.19
N ARG A 145 11.09 -20.11 -11.89
CA ARG A 145 11.39 -18.66 -11.93
C ARG A 145 11.20 -17.93 -10.61
N VAL A 146 10.37 -18.47 -9.73
CA VAL A 146 10.05 -17.92 -8.40
C VAL A 146 10.42 -18.92 -7.31
N SER A 147 11.52 -19.64 -7.53
CA SER A 147 12.01 -20.68 -6.62
C SER A 147 12.36 -20.15 -5.23
N GLU A 148 12.64 -18.85 -5.11
CA GLU A 148 12.84 -18.13 -3.84
C GLU A 148 11.62 -18.19 -2.90
N LEU A 149 10.41 -18.43 -3.44
CA LEU A 149 9.18 -18.55 -2.64
C LEU A 149 8.92 -19.99 -2.14
N ARG A 150 9.73 -20.96 -2.57
CA ARG A 150 9.62 -22.36 -2.17
C ARG A 150 10.23 -22.57 -0.76
N PRO A 151 9.78 -23.60 -0.03
CA PRO A 151 10.40 -23.97 1.24
C PRO A 151 11.89 -24.26 1.08
N LYS A 152 12.72 -23.62 1.91
CA LYS A 152 14.18 -23.83 1.92
C LYS A 152 14.58 -25.21 2.43
N LYS A 153 13.72 -25.86 3.22
CA LYS A 153 13.95 -27.19 3.78
C LYS A 153 12.91 -28.17 3.24
N PRO A 154 13.26 -29.45 3.00
CA PRO A 154 12.29 -30.46 2.59
C PRO A 154 11.14 -30.56 3.60
N THR A 155 9.91 -30.47 3.10
CA THR A 155 8.70 -30.60 3.93
C THR A 155 7.87 -31.78 3.46
N SER A 156 7.18 -32.45 4.39
CA SER A 156 6.16 -33.46 4.07
C SER A 156 4.87 -32.87 3.50
N ALA A 157 4.72 -31.54 3.58
CA ALA A 157 3.63 -30.78 2.98
C ALA A 157 4.02 -30.28 1.59
N THR A 158 3.05 -30.22 0.67
CA THR A 158 3.22 -29.62 -0.65
C THR A 158 2.89 -28.13 -0.56
N TRP A 159 3.82 -27.29 -1.00
CA TRP A 159 3.64 -25.84 -1.05
C TRP A 159 3.23 -25.42 -2.44
N THR A 160 1.95 -25.10 -2.60
CA THR A 160 1.44 -24.63 -3.88
C THR A 160 1.85 -23.19 -4.15
N GLN A 161 1.85 -22.78 -5.42
CA GLN A 161 2.10 -21.39 -5.83
C GLN A 161 1.20 -20.38 -5.10
N TYR A 162 0.00 -20.81 -4.67
CA TYR A 162 -0.95 -19.98 -3.96
C TYR A 162 -0.54 -19.62 -2.52
N ALA A 163 0.45 -20.33 -1.93
CA ALA A 163 0.92 -20.06 -0.58
C ALA A 163 1.59 -18.68 -0.47
N ASN A 164 2.55 -18.39 -1.36
CA ASN A 164 3.41 -17.21 -1.24
C ASN A 164 3.41 -16.30 -2.48
N GLN A 165 3.05 -16.78 -3.67
CA GLN A 165 3.04 -15.96 -4.89
C GLN A 165 1.73 -15.20 -5.06
N ARG A 166 1.50 -14.17 -4.23
CA ARG A 166 0.31 -13.33 -4.28
C ARG A 166 0.26 -12.41 -5.50
N PRO A 167 -0.94 -12.10 -6.03
CA PRO A 167 -1.08 -11.11 -7.11
C PRO A 167 -0.49 -9.74 -6.77
N THR A 168 -0.47 -9.38 -5.49
CA THR A 168 0.08 -8.13 -4.94
C THR A 168 1.61 -8.04 -4.92
N TRP A 169 2.32 -9.09 -5.32
CA TRP A 169 3.74 -8.98 -5.73
C TRP A 169 3.91 -8.24 -7.05
N TYR A 170 2.83 -8.08 -7.82
CA TYR A 170 2.80 -7.38 -9.09
C TYR A 170 2.04 -6.05 -8.90
N SER A 171 2.14 -5.15 -9.87
CA SER A 171 1.52 -3.81 -9.80
C SER A 171 0.61 -3.53 -10.99
N GLY A 172 -0.29 -2.57 -10.83
CA GLY A 172 -1.21 -2.14 -11.88
C GLY A 172 -2.06 -3.29 -12.44
N ALA A 173 -2.26 -3.29 -13.76
CA ALA A 173 -3.02 -4.33 -14.45
C ALA A 173 -2.35 -5.73 -14.42
N MET A 174 -1.04 -5.83 -14.15
CA MET A 174 -0.39 -7.13 -14.01
C MET A 174 -0.86 -7.89 -12.77
N ALA A 175 -1.14 -7.18 -11.66
CA ALA A 175 -1.74 -7.80 -10.48
C ALA A 175 -3.12 -8.39 -10.79
N GLN A 176 -3.93 -7.70 -11.60
CA GLN A 176 -5.23 -8.18 -12.07
C GLN A 176 -5.08 -9.44 -12.93
N VAL A 177 -4.14 -9.45 -13.88
CA VAL A 177 -3.86 -10.65 -14.69
C VAL A 177 -3.45 -11.82 -13.80
N MET A 178 -2.55 -11.61 -12.83
CA MET A 178 -2.13 -12.67 -11.89
C MET A 178 -3.31 -13.27 -11.11
N GLN A 179 -4.24 -12.44 -10.64
CA GLN A 179 -5.44 -12.92 -9.94
C GLN A 179 -6.32 -13.76 -10.87
N VAL A 180 -6.59 -13.27 -12.09
CA VAL A 180 -7.43 -13.93 -13.08
C VAL A 180 -6.84 -15.28 -13.52
N VAL A 181 -5.58 -15.30 -13.92
CA VAL A 181 -4.91 -16.52 -14.42
C VAL A 181 -4.73 -17.57 -13.31
N GLY A 182 -4.70 -17.14 -12.05
CA GLY A 182 -4.71 -18.02 -10.89
C GLY A 182 -5.95 -18.90 -10.81
N GLY A 183 -7.05 -18.48 -11.45
CA GLY A 183 -8.33 -19.19 -11.51
C GLY A 183 -8.40 -20.34 -12.52
N TYR A 184 -7.38 -20.56 -13.36
CA TYR A 184 -7.43 -21.64 -14.35
C TYR A 184 -7.01 -23.00 -13.78
N GLY A 185 -6.03 -23.03 -12.89
CA GLY A 185 -5.39 -24.27 -12.42
C GLY A 185 -4.77 -25.11 -13.55
N ARG A 186 -4.46 -26.39 -13.26
CA ARG A 186 -3.89 -27.33 -14.23
C ARG A 186 -4.80 -27.55 -15.43
N GLN A 187 -4.24 -27.55 -16.65
CA GLN A 187 -4.98 -27.79 -17.89
C GLN A 187 -4.81 -29.21 -18.45
N ALA A 188 -3.90 -30.01 -17.87
CA ALA A 188 -3.75 -31.44 -18.16
C ALA A 188 -4.91 -32.26 -17.55
N LEU A 189 -6.15 -32.02 -18.01
CA LEU A 189 -7.36 -32.51 -17.33
C LEU A 189 -7.47 -34.04 -17.29
N LYS A 190 -6.85 -34.74 -18.23
CA LYS A 190 -6.82 -36.22 -18.25
C LYS A 190 -6.06 -36.80 -17.06
N GLU A 191 -5.10 -36.04 -16.51
CA GLU A 191 -4.30 -36.43 -15.33
C GLU A 191 -5.00 -36.12 -14.01
N LEU A 192 -6.10 -35.34 -14.03
CA LEU A 192 -6.87 -34.99 -12.85
C LEU A 192 -7.86 -36.09 -12.49
N PRO A 193 -8.34 -36.17 -11.22
CA PRO A 193 -9.39 -37.10 -10.83
C PRO A 193 -10.62 -37.00 -11.74
N ASP A 194 -11.29 -38.13 -11.97
CA ASP A 194 -12.48 -38.19 -12.83
C ASP A 194 -13.71 -37.60 -12.13
N ASN A 195 -13.74 -36.28 -12.09
CA ASN A 195 -14.74 -35.47 -11.43
C ASN A 195 -15.13 -34.31 -12.37
N LYS A 196 -16.44 -34.05 -12.49
CA LYS A 196 -17.00 -32.98 -13.34
C LYS A 196 -16.41 -31.59 -13.02
N ILE A 197 -16.11 -31.31 -11.75
CA ILE A 197 -15.52 -30.03 -11.32
C ILE A 197 -14.01 -29.98 -11.64
N GLU A 198 -13.26 -31.06 -11.34
CA GLU A 198 -11.82 -31.14 -11.61
C GLU A 198 -11.53 -30.97 -13.12
N ARG A 199 -12.30 -31.67 -13.95
CA ARG A 199 -12.16 -31.69 -15.41
C ARG A 199 -13.03 -30.65 -16.12
N ALA A 200 -13.56 -29.67 -15.38
CA ALA A 200 -14.44 -28.65 -15.94
C ALA A 200 -13.76 -27.80 -17.03
N ARG A 201 -14.50 -27.54 -18.11
CA ARG A 201 -14.19 -26.59 -19.18
C ARG A 201 -15.44 -25.75 -19.44
N LEU A 202 -15.29 -24.54 -19.95
CA LEU A 202 -16.46 -23.75 -20.34
C LEU A 202 -17.02 -24.32 -21.64
N VAL A 203 -18.15 -25.01 -21.56
CA VAL A 203 -18.86 -25.55 -22.73
C VAL A 203 -19.93 -24.55 -23.13
N LEU A 204 -19.87 -24.10 -24.38
CA LEU A 204 -20.84 -23.17 -24.94
C LEU A 204 -21.89 -23.92 -25.78
N PRO A 205 -23.09 -23.35 -25.95
CA PRO A 205 -24.06 -23.87 -26.90
C PRO A 205 -23.46 -24.00 -28.31
N ALA A 206 -23.89 -25.01 -29.06
CA ALA A 206 -23.35 -25.28 -30.40
C ALA A 206 -23.54 -24.10 -31.37
N SER A 207 -24.64 -23.36 -31.23
CA SER A 207 -24.94 -22.15 -32.00
C SER A 207 -23.90 -21.05 -31.77
N VAL A 208 -23.51 -20.83 -30.52
CA VAL A 208 -22.50 -19.84 -30.12
C VAL A 208 -21.11 -20.30 -30.58
N THR A 209 -20.78 -21.56 -30.37
CA THR A 209 -19.49 -22.15 -30.78
C THR A 209 -19.25 -21.98 -32.27
N ARG A 210 -20.25 -22.24 -33.11
CA ARG A 210 -20.16 -22.07 -34.55
C ARG A 210 -19.92 -20.60 -34.95
N LYS A 211 -20.57 -19.64 -34.28
CA LYS A 211 -20.33 -18.20 -34.53
C LYS A 211 -18.88 -17.82 -34.16
N ILE A 212 -18.39 -18.31 -33.03
CA ILE A 212 -17.00 -18.10 -32.59
C ILE A 212 -16.02 -18.66 -33.63
N GLU A 213 -16.22 -19.89 -34.10
CA GLU A 213 -15.34 -20.51 -35.10
C GLU A 213 -15.32 -19.73 -36.42
N LEU A 214 -16.46 -19.17 -36.84
CA LEU A 214 -16.55 -18.29 -38.01
C LEU A 214 -15.83 -16.96 -37.80
N GLU A 215 -15.92 -16.36 -36.60
CA GLU A 215 -15.22 -15.11 -36.27
C GLU A 215 -13.71 -15.30 -36.12
N LEU A 216 -13.27 -16.43 -35.56
CA LEU A 216 -11.85 -16.75 -35.39
C LEU A 216 -11.18 -17.10 -36.72
N GLY A 217 -11.85 -17.84 -37.60
CA GLY A 217 -11.29 -18.30 -38.86
C GLY A 217 -9.91 -18.98 -38.71
N ASN A 218 -9.09 -18.93 -39.76
CA ASN A 218 -7.71 -19.41 -39.72
C ASN A 218 -6.74 -18.27 -39.36
N THR A 219 -7.04 -17.55 -38.29
CA THR A 219 -6.24 -16.42 -37.82
C THR A 219 -4.97 -16.91 -37.12
N ARG A 220 -3.83 -16.30 -37.48
CA ARG A 220 -2.50 -16.56 -36.89
C ARG A 220 -2.26 -15.63 -35.71
N LEU A 221 -1.77 -16.18 -34.60
CA LEU A 221 -1.52 -15.44 -33.36
C LEU A 221 -0.10 -14.83 -33.28
N PRO A 222 0.07 -13.65 -32.67
CA PRO A 222 1.37 -13.00 -32.52
C PRO A 222 2.10 -13.41 -31.23
N GLY A 223 3.03 -14.36 -31.33
CA GLY A 223 3.97 -14.65 -30.23
C GLY A 223 3.44 -15.52 -29.09
N TYR A 224 2.20 -15.99 -29.18
CA TYR A 224 1.54 -16.83 -28.16
C TYR A 224 0.60 -17.87 -28.79
N LEU A 225 0.13 -18.85 -28.00
CA LEU A 225 -0.77 -19.91 -28.43
C LEU A 225 -2.23 -19.66 -28.05
N GLY A 226 -2.47 -18.83 -27.03
CA GLY A 226 -3.81 -18.45 -26.58
C GLY A 226 -4.39 -19.49 -25.64
N LEU A 227 -3.51 -20.22 -24.95
CA LEU A 227 -3.84 -21.36 -24.11
C LEU A 227 -3.12 -21.22 -22.77
N PRO A 228 -3.80 -21.44 -21.63
CA PRO A 228 -3.10 -21.43 -20.36
C PRO A 228 -2.02 -22.52 -20.29
N PRO A 229 -0.93 -22.29 -19.51
CA PRO A 229 0.10 -23.29 -19.30
C PRO A 229 -0.48 -24.65 -18.88
N LYS A 230 -0.02 -25.74 -19.50
CA LYS A 230 -0.54 -27.09 -19.19
C LYS A 230 -0.40 -27.44 -17.70
N SER A 231 0.72 -27.05 -17.09
CA SER A 231 1.00 -27.21 -15.65
C SER A 231 0.17 -26.30 -14.75
N GLY A 232 -0.46 -25.24 -15.27
CA GLY A 232 -1.16 -24.23 -14.48
C GLY A 232 -0.24 -23.28 -13.70
N GLU A 233 1.07 -23.40 -13.85
CA GLU A 233 2.05 -22.55 -13.15
C GLU A 233 2.01 -21.10 -13.66
N PHE A 234 2.12 -20.15 -12.73
CA PHE A 234 2.37 -18.76 -13.07
C PHE A 234 3.69 -18.58 -13.83
N GLN A 235 3.66 -17.79 -14.90
CA GLN A 235 4.82 -17.61 -15.79
C GLN A 235 5.51 -16.25 -15.63
N TYR A 236 4.95 -15.32 -14.85
CA TYR A 236 5.38 -13.93 -14.77
C TYR A 236 6.38 -13.66 -13.64
N ASP A 237 7.26 -12.68 -13.82
CA ASP A 237 8.25 -12.26 -12.83
C ASP A 237 7.92 -10.86 -12.25
N TYR A 238 8.27 -10.66 -10.98
CA TYR A 238 8.06 -9.43 -10.23
C TYR A 238 9.35 -8.79 -9.73
N LYS A 239 10.49 -9.48 -9.87
CA LYS A 239 11.78 -9.12 -9.27
C LYS A 239 12.36 -7.83 -9.83
N HIS A 240 13.36 -7.30 -9.12
CA HIS A 240 14.14 -6.14 -9.55
C HIS A 240 14.77 -6.35 -10.95
N ASN A 241 15.44 -7.48 -11.15
CA ASN A 241 16.19 -7.79 -12.38
C ASN A 241 15.32 -8.07 -13.62
N GLU A 242 14.10 -8.56 -13.40
CA GLU A 242 13.12 -8.79 -14.45
C GLU A 242 11.71 -8.58 -13.89
N THR A 243 11.02 -7.56 -14.40
CA THR A 243 9.65 -7.24 -13.98
C THR A 243 8.70 -7.35 -15.17
N ASN A 244 7.62 -8.11 -15.00
CA ASN A 244 6.49 -8.10 -15.91
C ASN A 244 5.44 -7.05 -15.50
N GLY A 245 4.86 -6.40 -16.52
CA GLY A 245 3.81 -5.42 -16.38
C GLY A 245 2.75 -5.60 -17.47
N VAL A 246 1.64 -4.87 -17.37
CA VAL A 246 0.66 -4.76 -18.46
C VAL A 246 0.37 -3.28 -18.69
N GLY A 247 0.51 -2.86 -19.94
CA GLY A 247 0.15 -1.52 -20.39
C GLY A 247 -0.90 -1.56 -21.49
N PHE A 248 -1.51 -0.42 -21.79
CA PHE A 248 -2.57 -0.33 -22.80
C PHE A 248 -2.21 0.70 -23.87
N ASP A 249 -2.61 0.41 -25.11
CA ASP A 249 -2.46 1.35 -26.22
C ASP A 249 -3.59 2.38 -26.29
N GLY A 250 -3.52 3.29 -27.27
CA GLY A 250 -4.51 4.35 -27.48
C GLY A 250 -5.94 3.86 -27.81
N ARG A 251 -6.16 2.55 -28.05
CA ARG A 251 -7.50 1.94 -28.19
C ARG A 251 -7.88 1.07 -26.97
N GLY A 252 -7.10 1.12 -25.90
CA GLY A 252 -7.33 0.31 -24.70
C GLY A 252 -6.99 -1.18 -24.90
N LYS A 253 -6.16 -1.54 -25.89
CA LYS A 253 -5.74 -2.94 -26.07
C LYS A 253 -4.51 -3.25 -25.20
N PRO A 254 -4.50 -4.39 -24.50
CA PRO A 254 -3.43 -4.70 -23.56
C PRO A 254 -2.17 -5.25 -24.24
N TRP A 255 -1.04 -4.84 -23.69
CA TRP A 255 0.31 -5.28 -24.04
C TRP A 255 1.01 -5.83 -22.81
N LEU A 256 1.63 -6.99 -22.95
CA LEU A 256 2.52 -7.55 -21.94
C LEU A 256 3.86 -6.84 -22.01
N LEU A 257 4.31 -6.33 -20.86
CA LEU A 257 5.57 -5.62 -20.71
C LEU A 257 6.60 -6.50 -20.00
N ARG A 258 7.86 -6.35 -20.37
CA ARG A 258 9.02 -6.87 -19.62
C ARG A 258 10.08 -5.80 -19.50
N VAL A 259 10.43 -5.45 -18.27
CA VAL A 259 11.57 -4.57 -17.97
C VAL A 259 12.70 -5.43 -17.45
N SER A 260 13.86 -5.34 -18.09
CA SER A 260 15.09 -6.01 -17.64
C SER A 260 16.32 -5.21 -18.04
N THR A 261 17.50 -5.70 -17.69
CA THR A 261 18.80 -5.08 -18.04
C THR A 261 18.99 -4.84 -19.54
N ARG A 262 18.32 -5.62 -20.40
CA ARG A 262 18.38 -5.47 -21.88
C ARG A 262 17.50 -4.34 -22.42
N GLY A 263 16.60 -3.80 -21.60
CA GLY A 263 15.65 -2.76 -21.94
C GLY A 263 14.20 -3.11 -21.59
N VAL A 264 13.30 -2.25 -22.02
CA VAL A 264 11.85 -2.43 -21.90
C VAL A 264 11.32 -3.03 -23.19
N TYR A 265 10.58 -4.13 -23.09
CA TYR A 265 9.98 -4.83 -24.22
C TYR A 265 8.46 -4.92 -24.07
N ALA A 266 7.76 -4.87 -25.20
CA ALA A 266 6.33 -5.06 -25.29
C ALA A 266 5.98 -6.12 -26.33
N MET A 267 4.93 -6.91 -26.06
CA MET A 267 4.24 -7.76 -27.04
C MET A 267 2.74 -7.73 -26.74
N PRO A 268 1.85 -8.06 -27.70
CA PRO A 268 0.41 -8.15 -27.42
C PRO A 268 0.17 -9.09 -26.24
N LEU A 269 -0.67 -8.70 -25.28
CA LEU A 269 -0.96 -9.54 -24.13
C LEU A 269 -1.55 -10.87 -24.63
N PRO A 270 -0.99 -12.03 -24.25
CA PRO A 270 -1.57 -13.32 -24.60
C PRO A 270 -2.99 -13.46 -24.03
N ILE A 271 -3.97 -13.64 -24.91
CA ILE A 271 -5.39 -13.82 -24.56
C ILE A 271 -5.94 -15.09 -25.21
N ILE A 272 -6.98 -15.66 -24.62
CA ILE A 272 -7.70 -16.81 -25.15
C ILE A 272 -8.54 -16.33 -26.36
N PRO A 273 -8.22 -16.74 -27.60
CA PRO A 273 -8.77 -16.10 -28.80
C PRO A 273 -10.29 -16.14 -28.87
N ALA A 274 -10.89 -17.29 -28.53
CA ALA A 274 -12.34 -17.48 -28.52
C ALA A 274 -13.07 -16.45 -27.66
N THR A 275 -12.46 -16.00 -26.56
CA THR A 275 -13.06 -15.04 -25.63
C THR A 275 -12.99 -13.59 -26.14
N SER A 276 -12.17 -13.31 -27.15
CA SER A 276 -12.08 -11.99 -27.79
C SER A 276 -13.12 -11.77 -28.91
N THR A 277 -13.97 -12.77 -29.18
CA THR A 277 -15.00 -12.71 -30.22
C THR A 277 -16.25 -11.97 -29.72
N ARG A 278 -16.99 -11.36 -30.64
CA ARG A 278 -18.26 -10.69 -30.32
C ARG A 278 -19.30 -11.71 -29.86
N ALA A 279 -19.38 -12.85 -30.54
CA ALA A 279 -20.30 -13.93 -30.17
C ALA A 279 -20.11 -14.42 -28.72
N PHE A 280 -18.87 -14.48 -28.22
CA PHE A 280 -18.61 -14.85 -26.84
C PHE A 280 -19.11 -13.78 -25.86
N ARG A 281 -18.83 -12.50 -26.14
CA ARG A 281 -19.27 -11.38 -25.29
C ARG A 281 -20.81 -11.29 -25.22
N GLU A 282 -21.49 -11.46 -26.35
CA GLU A 282 -22.96 -11.48 -26.41
C GLU A 282 -23.53 -12.57 -25.49
N TYR A 283 -22.97 -13.78 -25.55
CA TYR A 283 -23.41 -14.90 -24.72
C TYR A 283 -23.12 -14.67 -23.23
N MET A 284 -21.94 -14.14 -22.85
CA MET A 284 -21.64 -13.81 -21.44
C MET A 284 -22.56 -12.72 -20.89
N THR A 285 -23.00 -11.79 -21.74
CA THR A 285 -24.01 -10.77 -21.40
C THR A 285 -25.37 -11.41 -21.18
N GLU A 286 -25.77 -12.34 -22.04
CA GLU A 286 -27.04 -13.06 -21.95
C GLU A 286 -27.16 -13.88 -20.65
N VAL A 287 -26.11 -14.59 -20.25
CA VAL A 287 -26.12 -15.42 -19.02
C VAL A 287 -25.83 -14.62 -17.75
N GLY A 288 -25.49 -13.33 -17.86
CA GLY A 288 -25.19 -12.46 -16.72
C GLY A 288 -23.96 -12.91 -15.92
N ASP A 289 -22.88 -13.29 -16.60
CA ASP A 289 -21.58 -13.58 -15.97
C ASP A 289 -20.74 -12.30 -15.87
N GLU A 290 -20.98 -11.52 -14.82
CA GLU A 290 -20.29 -10.25 -14.54
C GLU A 290 -18.78 -10.41 -14.32
N GLU A 291 -18.34 -11.57 -13.82
CA GLU A 291 -16.91 -11.85 -13.60
C GLU A 291 -16.16 -11.94 -14.93
N VAL A 292 -16.70 -12.69 -15.91
CA VAL A 292 -16.10 -12.80 -17.25
C VAL A 292 -16.23 -11.48 -17.98
N LEU A 293 -17.39 -10.81 -17.91
CA LEU A 293 -17.60 -9.50 -18.54
C LEU A 293 -16.58 -8.46 -18.04
N TRP A 294 -16.28 -8.44 -16.74
CA TRP A 294 -15.25 -7.57 -16.17
C TRP A 294 -13.88 -7.79 -16.84
N ILE A 295 -13.51 -9.06 -17.07
CA ILE A 295 -12.25 -9.40 -17.75
C ILE A 295 -12.27 -8.92 -19.21
N LEU A 296 -13.39 -9.13 -19.91
CA LEU A 296 -13.55 -8.70 -21.30
C LEU A 296 -13.48 -7.18 -21.43
N ASP A 297 -14.06 -6.44 -20.49
CA ASP A 297 -14.02 -4.98 -20.47
C ASP A 297 -12.63 -4.46 -20.16
N ARG A 298 -11.91 -5.16 -19.28
CA ARG A 298 -10.57 -4.75 -18.89
C ARG A 298 -9.49 -5.08 -19.92
N PHE A 299 -9.56 -6.25 -20.55
CA PHE A 299 -8.48 -6.79 -21.38
C PHE A 299 -8.90 -7.13 -22.82
N GLY A 300 -10.18 -6.98 -23.18
CA GLY A 300 -10.70 -7.35 -24.51
C GLY A 300 -10.78 -8.86 -24.77
N GLY A 301 -10.49 -9.68 -23.75
CA GLY A 301 -10.41 -11.14 -23.81
C GLY A 301 -9.79 -11.67 -22.52
N MET A 302 -10.01 -12.94 -22.22
CA MET A 302 -9.43 -13.57 -21.03
C MET A 302 -7.92 -13.76 -21.22
N PRO A 303 -7.05 -13.20 -20.35
CA PRO A 303 -5.61 -13.42 -20.42
C PRO A 303 -5.28 -14.91 -20.33
N SER A 304 -4.37 -15.42 -21.16
CA SER A 304 -4.06 -16.87 -21.17
C SER A 304 -3.12 -17.26 -20.02
N GLY A 305 -2.29 -16.34 -19.52
CA GLY A 305 -1.25 -16.66 -18.53
C GLY A 305 0.11 -17.00 -19.16
N GLU A 306 0.21 -16.95 -20.49
CA GLU A 306 1.49 -17.09 -21.20
C GLU A 306 2.37 -15.84 -20.98
N ASN A 307 3.69 -16.05 -20.97
CA ASN A 307 4.70 -15.00 -20.89
C ASN A 307 5.54 -14.98 -22.18
N PHE A 308 6.46 -14.02 -22.29
CA PHE A 308 7.50 -13.98 -23.32
C PHE A 308 8.21 -15.34 -23.45
N PRO A 309 8.66 -15.71 -24.67
CA PRO A 309 9.43 -16.93 -24.88
C PRO A 309 10.63 -17.03 -23.93
N LEU A 310 10.74 -18.18 -23.25
CA LEU A 310 11.73 -18.41 -22.20
C LEU A 310 13.17 -18.46 -22.76
N LYS A 311 13.34 -19.15 -23.90
CA LYS A 311 14.65 -19.33 -24.53
C LYS A 311 15.04 -18.05 -25.26
N SER A 312 16.27 -17.58 -25.05
CA SER A 312 16.75 -16.36 -25.69
C SER A 312 16.71 -16.42 -27.22
N SER A 313 16.92 -17.60 -27.83
CA SER A 313 16.79 -17.81 -29.28
C SER A 313 15.35 -17.61 -29.78
N ASP A 314 14.38 -18.11 -29.03
CA ASP A 314 12.95 -18.03 -29.35
C ASP A 314 12.47 -16.58 -29.19
N PHE A 315 12.93 -15.90 -28.13
CA PHE A 315 12.69 -14.48 -27.91
C PHE A 315 13.19 -13.65 -29.09
N GLU A 316 14.43 -13.85 -29.52
CA GLU A 316 15.00 -13.12 -30.66
C GLU A 316 14.29 -13.45 -31.98
N SER A 317 13.81 -14.67 -32.17
CA SER A 317 13.02 -15.05 -33.36
C SER A 317 11.74 -14.21 -33.47
N TRP A 318 11.04 -14.01 -32.36
CA TRP A 318 9.84 -13.17 -32.28
C TRP A 318 10.12 -11.66 -32.28
N ARG A 319 11.30 -11.23 -31.79
CA ARG A 319 11.78 -9.86 -31.96
C ARG A 319 12.04 -9.53 -33.43
N ARG A 320 12.75 -10.43 -34.14
CA ARG A 320 12.97 -10.30 -35.59
C ARG A 320 11.68 -10.43 -36.39
N ALA A 321 10.67 -11.15 -35.89
CA ALA A 321 9.33 -11.15 -36.47
C ALA A 321 8.56 -9.83 -36.25
N GLY A 322 9.11 -8.89 -35.47
CA GLY A 322 8.54 -7.58 -35.18
C GLY A 322 7.35 -7.61 -34.21
N VAL A 323 7.09 -8.74 -33.56
CA VAL A 323 6.01 -8.90 -32.56
C VAL A 323 6.48 -8.47 -31.18
N ILE A 324 7.70 -8.88 -30.80
CA ILE A 324 8.35 -8.39 -29.59
C ILE A 324 9.11 -7.12 -29.95
N ILE A 325 8.73 -6.02 -29.33
CA ILE A 325 9.21 -4.69 -29.66
C ILE A 325 10.01 -4.16 -28.48
N LYS A 326 11.25 -3.74 -28.73
CA LYS A 326 12.04 -2.98 -27.75
C LYS A 326 11.54 -1.54 -27.75
N VAL A 327 11.06 -1.07 -26.60
CA VAL A 327 10.47 0.27 -26.43
C VAL A 327 11.53 1.30 -26.08
N CYS A 328 12.38 1.01 -25.10
CA CYS A 328 13.51 1.85 -24.71
C CYS A 328 14.59 1.05 -23.96
N ASP A 329 15.76 1.67 -23.74
CA ASP A 329 16.81 1.12 -22.89
C ASP A 329 16.50 1.30 -21.40
N ALA A 330 17.09 0.43 -20.57
CA ALA A 330 16.98 0.47 -19.12
C ALA A 330 18.34 0.38 -18.40
N GLY A 331 19.44 0.40 -19.16
CA GLY A 331 20.78 0.09 -18.65
C GLY A 331 21.23 1.00 -17.51
N ASP A 332 20.93 2.29 -17.60
CA ASP A 332 21.29 3.29 -16.58
C ASP A 332 20.80 2.90 -15.18
N PHE A 333 19.51 2.58 -15.05
CA PHE A 333 18.91 2.09 -13.80
C PHE A 333 19.60 0.84 -13.26
N TYR A 334 19.89 -0.12 -14.14
CA TYR A 334 20.46 -1.42 -13.78
C TYR A 334 21.97 -1.40 -13.52
N ASN A 335 22.62 -0.24 -13.60
CA ASN A 335 24.00 -0.05 -13.14
C ASN A 335 24.09 0.13 -11.62
N HIS A 336 22.96 0.29 -10.93
CA HIS A 336 22.88 0.55 -9.50
C HIS A 336 22.36 -0.65 -8.70
N LEU A 337 22.47 -0.59 -7.37
CA LEU A 337 22.08 -1.66 -6.46
C LEU A 337 20.59 -1.61 -6.13
N ALA A 338 19.98 -2.80 -6.02
CA ALA A 338 18.59 -2.96 -5.60
C ALA A 338 18.47 -2.89 -4.07
N TYR A 339 17.45 -2.22 -3.55
CA TYR A 339 17.12 -2.28 -2.12
C TYR A 339 16.71 -3.69 -1.66
N THR A 340 16.13 -4.49 -2.55
CA THR A 340 15.76 -5.89 -2.33
C THR A 340 15.59 -6.62 -3.66
N SER A 341 15.70 -7.95 -3.64
CA SER A 341 15.46 -8.81 -4.80
C SER A 341 14.03 -8.73 -5.35
N ALA A 342 13.04 -8.40 -4.50
CA ALA A 342 11.61 -8.55 -4.81
C ALA A 342 10.90 -7.29 -5.31
N ILE A 343 11.52 -6.11 -5.26
CA ILE A 343 10.91 -4.86 -5.73
C ILE A 343 11.34 -4.57 -7.16
N GLY A 344 10.48 -5.02 -8.09
CA GLY A 344 10.51 -4.62 -9.48
C GLY A 344 9.83 -3.27 -9.74
N TRP A 345 9.70 -2.92 -11.02
CA TRP A 345 9.02 -1.72 -11.46
C TRP A 345 7.53 -1.70 -11.05
N SER A 346 7.10 -0.63 -10.38
CA SER A 346 5.72 -0.40 -10.00
C SER A 346 5.01 0.43 -11.06
N PHE A 347 3.89 -0.06 -11.60
CA PHE A 347 3.13 0.55 -12.70
C PHE A 347 1.78 1.07 -12.22
N ASN A 348 1.32 2.16 -12.85
CA ASN A 348 -0.08 2.58 -12.73
C ASN A 348 -1.03 1.57 -13.41
N SER A 349 -2.34 1.76 -13.28
CA SER A 349 -3.34 0.83 -13.80
C SER A 349 -3.27 0.71 -15.33
N TRP A 350 -2.91 1.78 -16.04
CA TRP A 350 -2.83 1.79 -17.51
C TRP A 350 -1.46 1.38 -18.07
N GLY A 351 -0.46 1.15 -17.21
CA GLY A 351 0.91 0.87 -17.58
C GLY A 351 1.56 1.94 -18.47
N THR A 352 1.10 3.19 -18.41
CA THR A 352 1.66 4.33 -19.14
C THR A 352 2.86 4.94 -18.40
N GLU A 353 2.97 4.68 -17.11
CA GLU A 353 4.09 5.10 -16.27
C GLU A 353 4.42 4.03 -15.24
N GLY A 354 5.71 3.98 -14.89
CA GLY A 354 6.19 3.15 -13.79
C GLY A 354 7.33 3.82 -13.03
N TYR A 355 7.53 3.42 -11.78
CA TYR A 355 8.60 3.89 -10.92
C TYR A 355 9.39 2.73 -10.34
N ASN A 356 10.68 2.94 -10.13
CA ASN A 356 11.51 2.08 -9.31
C ASN A 356 12.61 2.90 -8.63
N THR A 357 13.12 2.38 -7.52
CA THR A 357 14.16 3.01 -6.73
C THR A 357 15.35 2.07 -6.61
N CYS A 358 16.54 2.65 -6.62
CA CYS A 358 17.80 1.96 -6.41
C CYS A 358 18.72 2.83 -5.56
N TYR A 359 19.88 2.30 -5.19
CA TYR A 359 20.91 3.04 -4.48
C TYR A 359 22.30 2.66 -4.97
N ASP A 360 23.28 3.48 -4.64
CA ASP A 360 24.68 3.22 -4.93
C ASP A 360 25.56 3.95 -3.90
N TYR A 361 26.88 3.80 -4.01
CA TYR A 361 27.85 4.50 -3.18
C TYR A 361 28.72 5.43 -4.02
N ASP A 362 29.03 6.60 -3.47
CA ASP A 362 30.00 7.50 -4.09
C ASP A 362 31.46 7.07 -3.82
N GLU A 363 32.41 7.81 -4.38
CA GLU A 363 33.85 7.57 -4.15
C GLU A 363 34.25 7.73 -2.67
N GLY A 364 33.47 8.46 -1.88
CA GLY A 364 33.64 8.64 -0.43
C GLY A 364 33.03 7.51 0.40
N GLY A 365 32.40 6.52 -0.23
CA GLY A 365 31.72 5.41 0.44
C GLY A 365 30.40 5.81 1.11
N ILE A 366 29.83 6.96 0.77
CA ILE A 366 28.53 7.43 1.24
C ILE A 366 27.45 6.92 0.28
N GLY A 367 26.41 6.31 0.84
CA GLY A 367 25.26 5.85 0.05
C GLY A 367 24.47 7.02 -0.53
N PHE A 368 23.92 6.85 -1.73
CA PHE A 368 22.91 7.74 -2.31
C PHE A 368 21.81 6.92 -2.99
N GLY A 369 20.58 7.39 -2.87
CA GLY A 369 19.41 6.79 -3.48
C GLY A 369 19.02 7.51 -4.76
N LEU A 370 18.48 6.76 -5.70
CA LEU A 370 18.02 7.21 -7.01
C LEU A 370 16.58 6.76 -7.23
N THR A 371 15.81 7.61 -7.89
CA THR A 371 14.44 7.32 -8.31
C THR A 371 14.34 7.46 -9.81
N PHE A 372 13.87 6.41 -10.48
CA PHE A 372 13.67 6.39 -11.91
C PHE A 372 12.20 6.34 -12.26
N LYS A 373 11.82 7.08 -13.31
CA LYS A 373 10.49 7.04 -13.92
C LYS A 373 10.59 6.44 -15.32
N LEU A 374 9.80 5.41 -15.57
CA LEU A 374 9.49 4.88 -16.89
C LEU A 374 8.23 5.58 -17.41
N ARG A 375 8.30 6.09 -18.64
CA ARG A 375 7.13 6.58 -19.40
C ARG A 375 6.96 5.74 -20.66
N LEU A 376 5.74 5.34 -20.96
CA LEU A 376 5.39 4.47 -22.08
C LEU A 376 4.27 5.09 -22.90
N GLY A 377 4.49 5.14 -24.21
CA GLY A 377 3.51 5.46 -25.24
C GLY A 377 3.33 4.25 -26.16
N LEU A 378 2.34 3.40 -25.84
CA LEU A 378 2.06 2.20 -26.62
C LEU A 378 1.17 2.55 -27.82
N ALA A 379 1.73 2.46 -29.03
CA ALA A 379 0.96 2.56 -30.27
C ALA A 379 0.09 1.33 -30.54
N VAL A 380 -0.96 1.55 -31.31
CA VAL A 380 -1.92 0.51 -31.69
C VAL A 380 -1.33 -0.44 -32.73
N ALA A 381 -1.52 -1.74 -32.53
CA ALA A 381 -1.27 -2.76 -33.56
C ALA A 381 -2.53 -3.02 -34.39
N GLU A 382 -2.36 -3.18 -35.70
CA GLU A 382 -3.46 -3.60 -36.58
C GLU A 382 -3.95 -5.00 -36.18
N ASN A 383 -5.27 -5.16 -36.02
CA ASN A 383 -5.93 -6.40 -35.60
C ASN A 383 -5.30 -7.05 -34.34
N ASP A 384 -4.81 -6.25 -33.39
CA ASP A 384 -4.11 -6.72 -32.18
C ASP A 384 -2.87 -7.60 -32.50
N GLY A 385 -2.27 -7.41 -33.68
CA GLY A 385 -1.16 -8.22 -34.20
C GLY A 385 -1.59 -9.56 -34.81
N LYS A 386 -2.88 -9.90 -34.85
CA LYS A 386 -3.38 -11.13 -35.43
C LYS A 386 -3.40 -11.03 -36.97
N LEU A 387 -2.98 -12.08 -37.66
CA LEU A 387 -2.95 -12.10 -39.14
C LEU A 387 -4.09 -12.98 -39.69
N PRO A 388 -4.82 -12.52 -40.72
CA PRO A 388 -5.91 -13.28 -41.32
C PRO A 388 -5.40 -14.51 -42.12
N ASP A 389 -6.36 -15.27 -42.66
CA ASP A 389 -6.13 -16.56 -43.34
C ASP A 389 -5.35 -16.45 -44.65
N SER A 390 -5.67 -15.45 -45.49
CA SER A 390 -5.31 -15.49 -46.91
C SER A 390 -4.21 -14.51 -47.32
N PHE A 391 -3.32 -15.01 -48.17
CA PHE A 391 -2.53 -14.17 -49.07
C PHE A 391 -3.45 -13.62 -50.18
N ASN A 392 -3.54 -12.30 -50.31
CA ASN A 392 -4.24 -11.68 -51.42
C ASN A 392 -3.39 -11.78 -52.69
N VAL A 393 -3.51 -12.89 -53.43
CA VAL A 393 -2.85 -13.11 -54.73
C VAL A 393 -3.90 -13.20 -55.81
N SER A 394 -3.88 -12.25 -56.75
CA SER A 394 -4.87 -12.16 -57.82
C SER A 394 -4.58 -13.12 -58.98
N ASP A 395 -3.31 -13.46 -59.22
CA ASP A 395 -2.89 -14.37 -60.30
C ASP A 395 -2.91 -15.85 -59.84
N PRO A 396 -3.71 -16.72 -60.48
CA PRO A 396 -3.74 -18.14 -60.19
C PRO A 396 -2.38 -18.86 -60.36
N GLN A 397 -1.52 -18.43 -61.28
CA GLN A 397 -0.22 -19.06 -61.50
C GLN A 397 0.76 -18.70 -60.38
N GLU A 398 0.79 -17.45 -59.94
CA GLU A 398 1.57 -17.03 -58.77
C GLU A 398 1.08 -17.71 -57.50
N MET A 399 -0.24 -17.89 -57.35
CA MET A 399 -0.81 -18.63 -56.21
C MET A 399 -0.34 -20.09 -56.18
N GLN A 400 -0.30 -20.78 -57.33
CA GLN A 400 0.24 -22.15 -57.40
C GLN A 400 1.73 -22.21 -57.05
N ARG A 401 2.53 -21.25 -57.54
CA ARG A 401 3.97 -21.14 -57.24
C ARG A 401 4.21 -20.90 -55.76
N LEU A 402 3.45 -19.99 -55.15
CA LEU A 402 3.48 -19.69 -53.73
C LEU A 402 3.12 -20.93 -52.90
N ASN A 403 2.02 -21.61 -53.23
CA ASN A 403 1.57 -22.80 -52.51
C ASN A 403 2.65 -23.89 -52.51
N ARG A 404 3.30 -24.14 -53.65
CA ARG A 404 4.39 -25.12 -53.75
C ARG A 404 5.57 -24.77 -52.83
N TYR A 405 5.99 -23.51 -52.83
CA TYR A 405 7.07 -23.04 -51.97
C TYR A 405 6.72 -23.13 -50.48
N MET A 406 5.51 -22.70 -50.12
CA MET A 406 5.02 -22.77 -48.74
C MET A 406 4.90 -24.21 -48.24
N SER A 407 4.42 -25.14 -49.08
CA SER A 407 4.40 -26.57 -48.74
C SER A 407 5.80 -27.11 -48.47
N MET A 408 6.77 -26.86 -49.35
CA MET A 408 8.17 -27.28 -49.16
C MET A 408 8.78 -26.70 -47.88
N LEU A 409 8.53 -25.41 -47.60
CA LEU A 409 9.06 -24.77 -46.39
C LEU A 409 8.39 -25.30 -45.13
N TYR A 410 7.08 -25.58 -45.16
CA TYR A 410 6.35 -26.11 -44.00
C TYR A 410 6.72 -27.56 -43.69
N GLU A 411 7.11 -28.35 -44.69
CA GLU A 411 7.70 -29.68 -44.48
C GLU A 411 9.01 -29.61 -43.67
N GLN A 412 9.76 -28.51 -43.78
CA GLN A 412 10.96 -28.26 -42.99
C GLN A 412 10.66 -27.66 -41.59
N LEU A 413 9.40 -27.33 -41.29
CA LEU A 413 8.94 -26.74 -40.03
C LEU A 413 7.85 -27.60 -39.34
N PRO A 414 8.13 -28.89 -39.02
CA PRO A 414 7.12 -29.82 -38.49
C PRO A 414 6.86 -29.69 -36.99
N GLY A 415 7.78 -29.10 -36.22
CA GLY A 415 7.78 -29.14 -34.75
C GLY A 415 6.88 -28.12 -34.07
N ASN A 416 6.43 -27.08 -34.80
CA ASN A 416 5.67 -25.95 -34.25
C ASN A 416 6.35 -25.33 -33.00
N THR A 417 7.68 -25.35 -32.97
CA THR A 417 8.47 -24.69 -31.92
C THR A 417 8.28 -23.17 -32.02
N PRO A 418 8.51 -22.39 -30.94
CA PRO A 418 8.35 -20.94 -30.98
C PRO A 418 9.11 -20.26 -32.14
N ARG A 419 10.31 -20.76 -32.47
CA ARG A 419 11.09 -20.36 -33.66
C ARG A 419 10.32 -20.59 -34.96
N GLU A 420 9.81 -21.79 -35.18
CA GLU A 420 9.05 -22.14 -36.39
C GLU A 420 7.75 -21.35 -36.49
N LEU A 421 7.08 -21.10 -35.36
CA LEU A 421 5.86 -20.30 -35.31
C LEU A 421 6.12 -18.84 -35.70
N ALA A 422 7.26 -18.28 -35.28
CA ALA A 422 7.71 -16.94 -35.67
C ALA A 422 7.99 -16.84 -37.17
N ILE A 423 8.60 -17.88 -37.77
CA ILE A 423 8.80 -17.98 -39.22
C ILE A 423 7.47 -18.02 -39.96
N LYS A 424 6.56 -18.91 -39.55
CA LYS A 424 5.21 -19.03 -40.14
C LYS A 424 4.41 -17.72 -40.02
N TYR A 425 4.57 -16.99 -38.92
CA TYR A 425 3.99 -15.67 -38.73
C TYR A 425 4.60 -14.63 -39.69
N LYS A 426 5.94 -14.58 -39.81
CA LYS A 426 6.63 -13.69 -40.76
C LYS A 426 6.18 -13.89 -42.19
N LEU A 427 6.06 -15.15 -42.62
CA LEU A 427 5.64 -15.48 -43.99
C LEU A 427 4.28 -14.89 -44.35
N ARG A 428 3.33 -14.82 -43.41
CA ARG A 428 2.01 -14.19 -43.62
C ARG A 428 2.03 -12.67 -43.53
N ARG A 429 3.12 -12.09 -43.03
CA ARG A 429 3.25 -10.68 -42.75
C ARG A 429 4.01 -9.92 -43.84
N VAL A 430 5.02 -10.55 -44.42
CA VAL A 430 5.80 -9.94 -45.51
C VAL A 430 4.94 -9.82 -46.77
N PRO A 431 5.19 -8.80 -47.61
CA PRO A 431 4.53 -8.69 -48.91
C PRO A 431 4.68 -9.97 -49.73
N VAL A 432 3.62 -10.37 -50.44
CA VAL A 432 3.60 -11.58 -51.27
C VAL A 432 4.74 -11.58 -52.29
N SER A 433 5.07 -10.41 -52.86
CA SER A 433 6.17 -10.26 -53.82
C SER A 433 7.54 -10.69 -53.26
N GLU A 434 7.80 -10.44 -51.98
CA GLU A 434 9.04 -10.85 -51.31
C GLU A 434 9.10 -12.37 -51.12
N VAL A 435 7.97 -13.01 -50.83
CA VAL A 435 7.89 -14.48 -50.76
C VAL A 435 8.04 -15.09 -52.15
N LEU A 436 7.38 -14.52 -53.17
CA LEU A 436 7.45 -14.98 -54.56
C LEU A 436 8.86 -14.88 -55.14
N ALA A 437 9.62 -13.84 -54.79
CA ALA A 437 11.03 -13.70 -55.19
C ALA A 437 11.92 -14.85 -54.69
N ARG A 438 11.49 -15.57 -53.65
CA ARG A 438 12.21 -16.67 -53.02
C ARG A 438 11.79 -18.06 -53.53
N VAL A 439 10.69 -18.16 -54.30
CA VAL A 439 10.11 -19.45 -54.75
C VAL A 439 11.09 -20.34 -55.49
N ASN A 440 12.06 -19.76 -56.21
CA ASN A 440 13.07 -20.52 -56.96
C ASN A 440 14.25 -21.00 -56.10
N ASN A 441 14.31 -20.61 -54.82
CA ASN A 441 15.32 -21.07 -53.88
C ASN A 441 14.79 -22.30 -53.13
N SER A 442 15.57 -23.37 -53.13
CA SER A 442 15.19 -24.69 -52.56
C SER A 442 16.27 -25.27 -51.64
N GLY A 443 17.18 -24.44 -51.15
CA GLY A 443 18.28 -24.87 -50.29
C GLY A 443 17.89 -25.02 -48.81
N PRO A 444 18.65 -25.79 -48.02
CA PRO A 444 18.44 -25.92 -46.56
C PRO A 444 18.60 -24.60 -45.79
N GLY A 445 19.16 -23.56 -46.41
CA GLY A 445 19.29 -22.23 -45.80
C GLY A 445 18.02 -21.37 -45.84
N GLU A 446 16.90 -21.84 -46.43
CA GLU A 446 15.65 -21.06 -46.46
C GLU A 446 15.08 -20.80 -45.07
N VAL A 447 15.08 -21.80 -44.18
CA VAL A 447 14.61 -21.66 -42.80
C VAL A 447 15.43 -20.60 -42.06
N ASP A 448 16.75 -20.65 -42.19
CA ASP A 448 17.65 -19.69 -41.54
C ASP A 448 17.53 -18.28 -42.15
N HIS A 449 17.30 -18.17 -43.46
CA HIS A 449 16.99 -16.89 -44.09
C HIS A 449 15.75 -16.26 -43.47
N TRP A 450 14.64 -17.00 -43.42
CA TRP A 450 13.40 -16.48 -42.85
C TRP A 450 13.53 -16.21 -41.37
N ASP A 451 14.28 -17.01 -40.60
CA ASP A 451 14.53 -16.76 -39.20
C ASP A 451 15.33 -15.47 -38.96
N ASN A 452 16.37 -15.22 -39.75
CA ASN A 452 17.23 -14.04 -39.63
C ASN A 452 16.63 -12.76 -40.23
N LEU A 453 15.60 -12.86 -41.08
CA LEU A 453 14.90 -11.70 -41.61
C LEU A 453 14.27 -10.87 -40.48
N GLU A 454 14.60 -9.58 -40.44
CA GLU A 454 14.02 -8.59 -39.53
C GLU A 454 12.83 -7.86 -40.17
N ALA A 455 11.63 -8.19 -39.73
CA ALA A 455 10.42 -7.47 -40.09
C ALA A 455 10.28 -6.18 -39.27
N LYS A 456 9.65 -5.16 -39.84
CA LYS A 456 9.29 -3.92 -39.12
C LYS A 456 8.48 -4.25 -37.85
N PRO A 457 8.49 -3.46 -36.77
CA PRO A 457 7.58 -3.66 -35.63
C PRO A 457 6.10 -3.68 -36.03
N ILE A 458 5.24 -4.44 -35.33
CA ILE A 458 3.78 -4.44 -35.54
C ILE A 458 3.09 -3.17 -35.02
N ALA A 459 3.78 -2.42 -34.17
CA ALA A 459 3.36 -1.14 -33.63
C ALA A 459 4.60 -0.26 -33.38
N ALA A 460 4.43 1.06 -33.50
CA ALA A 460 5.49 2.04 -33.28
C ALA A 460 5.43 2.57 -31.84
N HIS A 461 5.83 1.75 -30.85
CA HIS A 461 5.87 2.18 -29.46
C HIS A 461 6.98 3.23 -29.23
N GLY A 462 6.76 4.09 -28.24
CA GLY A 462 7.77 5.00 -27.71
C GLY A 462 7.83 4.91 -26.19
N GLY A 463 8.97 5.25 -25.61
CA GLY A 463 9.11 5.32 -24.16
C GLY A 463 10.50 5.78 -23.76
N ASN A 464 10.66 6.10 -22.48
CA ASN A 464 11.94 6.47 -21.91
C ASN A 464 11.98 6.11 -20.43
N ILE A 465 13.17 5.80 -19.94
CA ILE A 465 13.50 5.76 -18.51
C ILE A 465 14.34 6.99 -18.22
N ALA A 466 14.01 7.71 -17.14
CA ALA A 466 14.76 8.87 -16.70
C ALA A 466 14.90 8.88 -15.18
N GLU A 467 16.07 9.27 -14.69
CA GLU A 467 16.26 9.66 -13.30
C GLU A 467 15.41 10.91 -13.01
N VAL A 468 14.60 10.85 -11.96
CA VAL A 468 13.72 11.95 -11.52
C VAL A 468 14.01 12.42 -10.10
N GLY A 469 14.89 11.72 -9.38
CA GLY A 469 15.28 12.10 -8.04
C GLY A 469 16.58 11.42 -7.63
N ARG A 470 17.41 12.17 -6.91
CA ARG A 470 18.67 11.70 -6.32
C ARG A 470 18.91 12.40 -4.99
N GLY A 471 19.36 11.65 -4.00
CA GLY A 471 19.70 12.21 -2.70
C GLY A 471 20.58 11.28 -1.87
N TRP A 472 21.23 11.82 -0.85
CA TRP A 472 22.11 11.06 0.04
C TRP A 472 21.34 10.09 0.95
N LEU A 473 21.97 8.98 1.30
CA LEU A 473 21.50 7.98 2.25
C LEU A 473 22.61 7.77 3.27
N TYR A 474 22.50 8.47 4.39
CA TYR A 474 23.49 8.39 5.45
C TYR A 474 22.86 8.59 6.82
N HIS A 475 23.32 7.81 7.79
CA HIS A 475 23.04 8.04 9.20
C HIS A 475 24.29 7.73 10.04
N PRO A 476 24.68 8.60 11.00
CA PRO A 476 25.92 8.41 11.76
C PRO A 476 25.83 7.29 12.81
N ALA A 477 24.62 6.88 13.21
CA ALA A 477 24.43 5.81 14.18
C ALA A 477 24.73 4.42 13.59
N ARG A 478 25.11 3.49 14.47
CA ARG A 478 25.26 2.07 14.12
C ARG A 478 23.91 1.46 13.71
N PRO A 479 23.88 0.38 12.89
CA PRO A 479 22.65 -0.19 12.33
C PRO A 479 21.49 -0.41 13.33
N ARG A 480 21.81 -0.85 14.56
CA ARG A 480 20.81 -1.07 15.64
C ARG A 480 20.09 0.19 16.12
N SER A 481 20.66 1.36 15.85
CA SER A 481 20.17 2.67 16.27
C SER A 481 19.90 3.59 15.09
N GLN A 482 19.92 3.06 13.86
CA GLN A 482 19.49 3.80 12.68
C GLN A 482 17.96 3.86 12.62
N PRO A 483 17.40 4.86 11.93
CA PRO A 483 15.98 4.86 11.58
C PRO A 483 15.66 3.65 10.68
N GLN A 484 14.46 3.10 10.84
CA GLN A 484 14.11 1.80 10.28
C GLN A 484 13.19 1.89 9.07
N ILE A 485 13.70 1.54 7.89
CA ILE A 485 12.89 1.17 6.72
C ILE A 485 13.15 -0.29 6.37
N LYS A 486 12.09 -1.07 6.18
CA LYS A 486 12.17 -2.52 5.93
C LYS A 486 11.57 -2.90 4.59
N PHE A 487 12.32 -3.66 3.79
CA PHE A 487 11.94 -4.16 2.47
C PHE A 487 11.69 -5.67 2.49
N PRO A 488 10.72 -6.17 1.71
CA PRO A 488 10.37 -7.59 1.68
C PRO A 488 11.46 -8.40 0.97
N GLU A 489 12.10 -9.34 1.65
CA GLU A 489 13.19 -10.14 1.11
C GLU A 489 12.87 -11.64 1.12
N PRO A 490 12.48 -12.23 -0.03
CA PRO A 490 12.16 -13.65 -0.15
C PRO A 490 13.24 -14.59 0.36
N PHE A 491 14.51 -14.25 0.14
CA PHE A 491 15.62 -15.08 0.61
C PHE A 491 15.76 -15.08 2.14
N MET A 492 15.03 -14.21 2.87
CA MET A 492 15.02 -14.15 4.33
C MET A 492 13.65 -14.44 4.96
N ASP A 493 12.63 -14.79 4.15
CA ASP A 493 11.26 -15.08 4.61
C ASP A 493 10.65 -13.95 5.48
N GLY A 494 10.94 -12.69 5.16
CA GLY A 494 10.46 -11.54 5.94
C GLY A 494 10.92 -10.20 5.37
N CYS A 495 10.85 -9.16 6.20
CA CYS A 495 11.19 -7.78 5.84
C CYS A 495 12.54 -7.38 6.49
N VAL A 496 13.50 -6.94 5.69
CA VAL A 496 14.90 -6.66 6.07
C VAL A 496 15.14 -5.14 6.07
N SER A 497 15.87 -4.66 7.06
CA SER A 497 16.18 -3.24 7.23
C SER A 497 17.29 -2.79 6.28
N HIS A 498 17.15 -1.59 5.72
CA HIS A 498 18.24 -0.96 4.99
C HIS A 498 19.31 -0.43 5.96
N ASP A 499 20.59 -0.55 5.60
CA ASP A 499 21.72 0.01 6.35
C ASP A 499 22.15 1.34 5.72
N PHE A 500 22.01 2.42 6.49
CA PHE A 500 22.43 3.77 6.13
C PHE A 500 23.90 4.06 6.45
N GLY A 501 24.65 3.02 6.82
CA GLY A 501 26.06 3.07 7.08
C GLY A 501 26.86 3.35 5.80
N ARG A 502 28.00 4.01 5.99
CA ARG A 502 29.03 4.14 4.95
C ARG A 502 29.71 2.79 4.68
N LEU A 503 30.31 2.65 3.51
CA LEU A 503 31.18 1.51 3.21
C LEU A 503 32.34 1.42 4.21
N GLU A 504 32.73 0.18 4.51
CA GLU A 504 33.87 -0.12 5.36
C GLU A 504 35.14 0.53 4.78
N ASN A 505 36.10 0.88 5.65
CA ASN A 505 37.39 1.50 5.29
C ASN A 505 37.37 2.93 4.71
N HIS A 506 36.22 3.57 4.55
CA HIS A 506 36.16 4.99 4.18
C HIS A 506 36.32 5.91 5.42
N PRO A 507 36.62 7.20 5.30
CA PRO A 507 36.57 8.12 6.45
C PRO A 507 35.12 8.44 6.83
N ALA A 508 34.91 8.96 8.06
CA ALA A 508 33.60 9.53 8.40
C ALA A 508 33.36 10.78 7.55
N PRO A 509 32.17 10.92 6.92
CA PRO A 509 31.88 12.10 6.13
C PRO A 509 31.68 13.32 7.03
N GLY A 510 31.72 14.52 6.42
CA GLY A 510 31.31 15.75 7.09
C GLY A 510 29.79 15.80 7.30
N VAL A 511 29.22 17.01 7.24
CA VAL A 511 27.76 17.19 7.35
C VAL A 511 27.07 16.69 6.08
N VAL A 512 26.38 15.55 6.19
CA VAL A 512 25.53 14.99 5.12
C VAL A 512 24.07 15.27 5.43
N ARG A 513 23.35 15.81 4.45
CA ARG A 513 21.90 16.04 4.51
C ARG A 513 21.21 15.09 3.56
N CYS A 514 20.16 14.44 4.03
CA CYS A 514 19.41 13.44 3.28
C CYS A 514 17.97 13.94 3.08
N ASN A 515 17.50 13.87 1.85
CA ASN A 515 16.09 13.96 1.50
C ASN A 515 15.91 13.10 0.24
N THR A 516 15.61 11.82 0.45
CA THR A 516 15.81 10.81 -0.58
C THR A 516 14.64 9.86 -0.62
N THR A 517 14.01 9.74 -1.79
CA THR A 517 12.96 8.75 -2.03
C THR A 517 13.55 7.35 -2.08
N MET A 518 13.07 6.47 -1.20
CA MET A 518 13.57 5.09 -1.09
C MET A 518 12.59 4.06 -1.64
N PHE A 519 11.31 4.38 -1.69
CA PHE A 519 10.27 3.48 -2.21
C PHE A 519 9.16 4.27 -2.89
N VAL A 520 8.75 3.80 -4.06
CA VAL A 520 7.62 4.37 -4.82
C VAL A 520 6.71 3.25 -5.26
N TYR A 521 5.41 3.44 -5.06
CA TYR A 521 4.39 2.47 -5.43
C TYR A 521 3.09 3.17 -5.84
N TYR A 522 2.19 2.40 -6.43
CA TYR A 522 0.86 2.87 -6.79
C TYR A 522 -0.19 2.27 -5.87
N VAL A 523 -1.12 3.12 -5.42
CA VAL A 523 -2.41 2.68 -4.88
C VAL A 523 -3.50 3.18 -5.81
N GLY A 524 -4.09 2.25 -6.57
CA GLY A 524 -4.88 2.64 -7.74
C GLY A 524 -3.97 3.31 -8.77
N ASP A 525 -4.29 4.55 -9.14
CA ASP A 525 -3.47 5.38 -10.03
C ASP A 525 -2.72 6.51 -9.29
N GLN A 526 -2.81 6.56 -7.95
CA GLN A 526 -2.08 7.54 -7.16
C GLN A 526 -0.65 7.05 -6.88
N VAL A 527 0.34 7.84 -7.29
CA VAL A 527 1.75 7.65 -6.91
C VAL A 527 1.90 7.94 -5.42
N LYS A 528 2.47 7.00 -4.69
CA LYS A 528 2.86 7.15 -3.27
C LYS A 528 4.37 6.94 -3.15
N ALA A 529 5.01 7.74 -2.32
CA ALA A 529 6.44 7.67 -2.07
C ALA A 529 6.75 7.63 -0.57
N ALA A 530 7.82 6.94 -0.19
CA ALA A 530 8.42 6.99 1.13
C ALA A 530 9.83 7.59 1.02
N ASN A 531 10.08 8.61 1.83
CA ASN A 531 11.27 9.43 1.77
C ASN A 531 12.02 9.36 3.10
N TYR A 532 13.33 9.18 3.01
CA TYR A 532 14.25 9.32 4.12
C TYR A 532 14.71 10.77 4.24
N PHE A 533 14.63 11.32 5.45
CA PHE A 533 15.04 12.66 5.78
C PHE A 533 16.05 12.65 6.94
N TYR A 534 17.15 13.38 6.78
CA TYR A 534 18.11 13.60 7.84
C TYR A 534 18.81 14.94 7.68
N ASP A 535 18.70 15.80 8.69
CA ASP A 535 19.46 17.04 8.78
C ASP A 535 20.10 17.12 10.19
N PRO A 536 21.43 17.01 10.30
CA PRO A 536 22.12 17.06 11.59
C PRO A 536 22.21 18.48 12.16
N ARG A 537 21.81 19.51 11.41
CA ARG A 537 21.83 20.88 11.89
C ARG A 537 20.74 21.06 12.94
N GLY A 538 21.15 21.40 14.15
CA GLY A 538 20.24 21.93 15.14
C GLY A 538 20.41 23.42 15.31
N TYR A 539 19.40 24.04 15.90
CA TYR A 539 19.45 25.45 16.30
C TYR A 539 18.96 25.57 17.74
N SER A 540 19.42 26.62 18.43
CA SER A 540 18.80 27.04 19.67
C SER A 540 17.57 27.85 19.30
N ARG A 541 16.40 27.48 19.82
CA ARG A 541 15.24 28.35 19.76
C ARG A 541 15.51 29.55 20.68
N ASP A 542 15.18 30.74 20.22
CA ASP A 542 15.20 31.93 21.05
C ASP A 542 14.12 31.82 22.14
N VAL A 543 14.34 32.50 23.28
CA VAL A 543 13.35 32.52 24.36
C VAL A 543 12.14 33.31 23.89
N GLU A 544 11.04 32.62 23.63
CA GLU A 544 9.75 33.23 23.34
C GLU A 544 9.13 33.69 24.66
N ASN A 545 9.03 34.99 24.88
CA ASN A 545 8.36 35.54 26.04
C ASN A 545 7.67 36.85 25.71
N ASN A 546 6.65 37.19 26.50
CA ASN A 546 6.02 38.50 26.50
C ASN A 546 6.36 39.27 27.79
N TYR A 547 7.52 39.01 28.40
CA TYR A 547 7.89 39.62 29.67
C TYR A 547 8.14 41.13 29.48
N GLU A 548 7.71 41.90 30.48
CA GLU A 548 7.87 43.35 30.53
C GLU A 548 8.84 43.72 31.65
N GLU A 549 9.34 44.96 31.65
CA GLU A 549 10.24 45.46 32.70
C GLU A 549 9.60 45.38 34.10
N CYS A 550 8.29 45.65 34.18
CA CYS A 550 7.51 45.66 35.41
C CYS A 550 6.36 44.65 35.37
N MET A 551 6.66 43.38 35.63
CA MET A 551 5.64 42.32 35.71
C MET A 551 4.88 42.36 37.05
N ILE A 552 3.97 43.31 37.24
CA ILE A 552 3.24 43.47 38.51
C ILE A 552 1.82 42.92 38.44
N VAL A 553 0.98 43.49 37.55
CA VAL A 553 -0.40 43.03 37.29
C VAL A 553 -0.57 42.74 35.80
N GLY A 554 -1.04 41.55 35.45
CA GLY A 554 -1.07 41.09 34.06
C GLY A 554 -0.92 39.59 33.92
N SER A 555 -0.70 39.12 32.69
CA SER A 555 -0.44 37.71 32.40
C SER A 555 0.73 37.61 31.44
N TRP A 556 1.78 36.93 31.88
CA TRP A 556 3.00 36.73 31.11
C TRP A 556 3.28 35.25 30.94
N GLU A 557 3.87 34.90 29.82
CA GLU A 557 4.30 33.55 29.46
C GLU A 557 5.71 33.62 28.90
N GLN A 558 6.55 32.68 29.33
CA GLN A 558 7.89 32.48 28.82
C GLN A 558 8.07 31.00 28.49
N THR A 559 8.49 30.72 27.27
CA THR A 559 8.89 29.39 26.82
C THR A 559 10.41 29.38 26.63
N VAL A 560 11.10 28.58 27.43
CA VAL A 560 12.54 28.34 27.34
C VAL A 560 12.76 26.92 26.85
N THR A 561 13.46 26.76 25.73
CA THR A 561 13.96 25.47 25.27
C THR A 561 15.42 25.30 25.65
N THR A 562 15.77 24.18 26.26
CA THR A 562 17.16 23.85 26.61
C THR A 562 17.66 22.68 25.75
N GLY A 563 18.80 22.86 25.09
CA GLY A 563 19.39 21.89 24.17
C GLY A 563 19.19 22.24 22.70
N SER A 564 19.88 21.50 21.83
CA SER A 564 19.78 21.69 20.38
C SER A 564 18.43 21.19 19.88
N THR A 565 17.64 22.04 19.21
CA THR A 565 16.41 21.62 18.53
C THR A 565 16.79 20.99 17.20
N THR A 566 16.43 19.71 17.01
CA THR A 566 16.64 18.96 15.77
C THR A 566 15.30 18.47 15.23
N LEU A 567 15.25 18.13 13.93
CA LEU A 567 14.06 17.52 13.34
C LEU A 567 14.05 16.01 13.61
N TRP A 568 12.97 15.53 14.22
CA TRP A 568 12.78 14.12 14.56
C TRP A 568 11.88 13.41 13.54
N GLY A 569 11.93 12.07 13.54
CA GLY A 569 11.08 11.20 12.72
C GLY A 569 11.85 10.47 11.62
N HIS A 570 12.68 11.17 10.84
CA HIS A 570 13.51 10.63 9.75
C HIS A 570 12.79 10.03 8.53
N PHE A 571 11.49 9.71 8.60
CA PHE A 571 10.71 9.27 7.45
C PHE A 571 9.40 10.03 7.33
N TYR A 572 9.09 10.41 6.10
CA TYR A 572 7.78 10.92 5.69
C TYR A 572 7.36 10.24 4.40
N THR A 573 6.07 10.22 4.13
CA THR A 573 5.48 9.61 2.94
C THR A 573 4.51 10.58 2.29
N SER A 574 3.98 10.22 1.12
CA SER A 574 2.90 11.00 0.48
C SER A 574 1.64 11.11 1.34
N ASP A 575 1.43 10.20 2.30
CA ASP A 575 0.22 10.11 3.13
C ASP A 575 0.45 10.51 4.59
N PHE A 576 1.69 10.49 5.07
CA PHE A 576 2.05 10.65 6.48
C PHE A 576 3.28 11.54 6.62
N ASP A 577 3.20 12.58 7.43
CA ASP A 577 4.34 13.42 7.79
C ASP A 577 4.29 13.74 9.28
N GLU A 578 5.23 13.15 10.01
CA GLU A 578 5.38 13.30 11.46
C GLU A 578 6.69 14.03 11.80
N LEU A 579 7.30 14.73 10.83
CA LEU A 579 8.52 15.49 11.07
C LEU A 579 8.25 16.61 12.06
N GLU A 580 8.99 16.61 13.17
CA GLU A 580 8.75 17.53 14.28
C GLU A 580 10.06 18.11 14.80
N ALA A 581 10.11 19.44 14.90
CA ALA A 581 11.23 20.13 15.52
C ALA A 581 11.01 20.18 17.02
N ALA A 582 11.80 19.41 17.77
CA ALA A 582 11.65 19.30 19.22
C ALA A 582 12.99 19.44 19.93
N ALA A 583 12.96 20.13 21.07
CA ALA A 583 14.09 20.26 21.99
C ALA A 583 14.04 19.18 23.08
N PRO A 584 15.19 18.75 23.64
CA PRO A 584 15.23 17.76 24.72
C PRO A 584 14.48 18.17 25.97
N VAL A 585 14.47 19.47 26.29
CA VAL A 585 13.76 20.05 27.44
C VAL A 585 13.04 21.33 26.99
N THR A 586 11.77 21.43 27.36
CA THR A 586 10.97 22.65 27.16
C THR A 586 10.32 23.03 28.49
N THR A 587 10.52 24.27 28.91
CA THR A 587 9.94 24.86 30.13
C THR A 587 9.02 26.00 29.74
N VAL A 588 7.75 25.90 30.10
CA VAL A 588 6.75 26.97 29.91
C VAL A 588 6.40 27.53 31.29
N THR A 589 6.73 28.80 31.51
CA THR A 589 6.45 29.54 32.74
C THR A 589 5.34 30.54 32.47
N GLN A 590 4.18 30.33 33.10
CA GLN A 590 3.04 31.24 33.08
C GLN A 590 2.97 31.99 34.41
N THR A 591 3.04 33.31 34.36
CA THR A 591 2.95 34.19 35.53
C THR A 591 1.72 35.06 35.42
N VAL A 592 0.82 34.98 36.40
CA VAL A 592 -0.38 35.84 36.48
C VAL A 592 -0.27 36.74 37.70
N GLY A 593 -0.18 38.04 37.46
CA GLY A 593 -0.12 39.08 38.49
C GLY A 593 -1.50 39.63 38.83
N THR A 594 -1.84 39.72 40.12
CA THR A 594 -3.10 40.29 40.62
C THR A 594 -2.82 41.34 41.69
N ASP A 595 -3.43 42.52 41.56
CA ASP A 595 -3.35 43.60 42.56
C ASP A 595 -4.07 43.22 43.85
N LEU A 596 -3.43 43.47 45.00
CA LEU A 596 -3.98 43.25 46.34
C LEU A 596 -4.19 44.54 47.13
N SER A 597 -4.02 45.70 46.49
CA SER A 597 -4.17 47.04 47.08
C SER A 597 -3.05 47.41 48.08
N TYR A 598 -3.18 48.58 48.69
CA TYR A 598 -2.26 49.13 49.67
C TYR A 598 -2.36 48.46 51.03
N ASP A 599 -1.35 48.69 51.87
CA ASP A 599 -1.42 48.43 53.31
C ASP A 599 -2.76 48.89 53.91
N THR A 600 -3.30 48.09 54.83
CA THR A 600 -4.49 48.51 55.61
C THR A 600 -4.25 49.76 56.47
N LYS A 601 -2.99 50.05 56.82
CA LYS A 601 -2.52 51.30 57.45
C LYS A 601 -1.09 51.62 56.97
N PRO A 602 -0.72 52.89 56.74
CA PRO A 602 0.65 53.24 56.37
C PRO A 602 1.68 52.78 57.42
N ASN A 603 2.91 52.55 57.01
CA ASN A 603 4.05 52.30 57.89
C ASN A 603 4.61 53.63 58.41
N PHE A 604 5.17 53.60 59.61
CA PHE A 604 5.95 54.71 60.15
C PHE A 604 7.18 54.23 60.90
N SER A 605 8.22 55.06 60.95
CA SER A 605 9.41 54.85 61.79
C SER A 605 10.04 56.18 62.14
N PHE A 606 10.55 56.30 63.36
CA PHE A 606 11.45 57.39 63.75
C PHE A 606 12.84 57.17 63.15
N ASP A 607 13.60 58.24 62.90
CA ASP A 607 14.91 58.16 62.23
C ASP A 607 15.98 57.44 63.05
N HIS A 608 15.93 57.64 64.37
CA HIS A 608 16.82 57.01 65.34
C HIS A 608 16.15 57.08 66.73
N VAL A 609 16.74 56.41 67.71
CA VAL A 609 16.22 56.40 69.08
C VAL A 609 16.23 57.82 69.65
N PHE A 610 15.11 58.25 70.24
CA PHE A 610 14.85 59.60 70.76
C PHE A 610 14.66 60.72 69.72
N ALA A 611 14.62 60.40 68.42
CA ALA A 611 14.40 61.38 67.36
C ALA A 611 13.02 62.05 67.48
N MET A 612 12.95 63.36 67.24
CA MET A 612 11.67 64.10 67.13
C MET A 612 10.97 63.90 65.79
N CYS A 613 11.67 63.35 64.80
CA CYS A 613 11.20 63.19 63.43
C CYS A 613 11.26 61.73 62.96
N GLY A 614 10.40 61.44 61.99
CA GLY A 614 10.35 60.15 61.33
C GLY A 614 9.69 60.23 59.97
N SER A 615 9.58 59.08 59.32
CA SER A 615 8.97 58.93 58.00
C SER A 615 7.71 58.09 58.04
N ILE A 616 6.71 58.47 57.22
CA ILE A 616 5.53 57.65 56.90
C ILE A 616 5.62 57.25 55.43
N TRP A 617 5.37 55.97 55.15
CA TRP A 617 5.29 55.42 53.79
C TRP A 617 4.24 54.31 53.75
N ARG A 618 3.85 53.86 52.56
CA ARG A 618 2.96 52.71 52.39
C ARG A 618 3.46 51.84 51.24
N ASN A 619 3.06 50.59 51.23
CA ASN A 619 3.35 49.66 50.14
C ASN A 619 2.05 49.27 49.45
N ARG A 620 2.10 49.09 48.13
CA ARG A 620 1.04 48.43 47.35
C ARG A 620 1.44 46.99 47.09
N TYR A 621 0.56 46.08 47.45
CA TYR A 621 0.79 44.64 47.36
C TYR A 621 0.18 44.06 46.10
N PHE A 622 0.81 43.02 45.58
CA PHE A 622 0.32 42.20 44.48
C PHE A 622 0.74 40.77 44.72
N GLN A 623 0.05 39.82 44.09
CA GLN A 623 0.44 38.41 44.10
C GLN A 623 0.79 37.95 42.70
N HIS A 624 1.74 37.04 42.61
CA HIS A 624 2.00 36.27 41.39
C HIS A 624 1.60 34.83 41.61
N LYS A 625 0.73 34.34 40.73
CA LYS A 625 0.53 32.91 40.54
C LYS A 625 1.44 32.46 39.40
N VAL A 626 2.46 31.69 39.71
CA VAL A 626 3.41 31.15 38.72
C VAL A 626 3.12 29.67 38.52
N LYS A 627 2.92 29.26 37.26
CA LYS A 627 2.80 27.86 36.85
C LYS A 627 3.91 27.55 35.86
N GLU A 628 4.84 26.72 36.27
CA GLU A 628 5.94 26.24 35.44
C GLU A 628 5.65 24.80 35.02
N SER A 629 5.70 24.53 33.71
CA SER A 629 5.57 23.18 33.14
C SER A 629 6.84 22.83 32.39
N THR A 630 7.61 21.89 32.92
CA THR A 630 8.85 21.41 32.32
C THR A 630 8.65 19.99 31.80
N THR A 631 8.87 19.77 30.51
CA THR A 631 8.86 18.43 29.88
C THR A 631 10.27 18.03 29.50
N GLU A 632 10.68 16.82 29.85
CA GLU A 632 12.03 16.30 29.61
C GLU A 632 12.03 15.00 28.80
N GLY A 633 13.14 14.76 28.11
CA GLY A 633 13.45 13.49 27.44
C GLY A 633 12.49 13.17 26.30
N PHE A 634 12.13 14.18 25.52
CA PHE A 634 11.38 13.98 24.29
C PHE A 634 12.14 13.02 23.35
N SER A 635 11.43 12.02 22.84
CA SER A 635 11.93 11.08 21.84
C SER A 635 10.80 10.76 20.87
N LYS A 636 11.13 10.77 19.58
CA LYS A 636 10.21 10.38 18.50
C LYS A 636 10.94 9.44 17.55
N SER A 637 10.28 8.35 17.20
CA SER A 637 10.80 7.34 16.27
C SER A 637 9.73 6.99 15.27
N VAL A 638 10.07 7.07 13.99
CA VAL A 638 9.22 6.59 12.90
C VAL A 638 9.92 5.42 12.22
N ALA A 639 9.14 4.41 11.85
CA ALA A 639 9.59 3.28 11.08
C ALA A 639 8.63 3.00 9.92
N VAL A 640 9.18 2.53 8.81
CA VAL A 640 8.46 2.19 7.58
C VAL A 640 8.67 0.72 7.27
N CYS A 641 7.60 0.00 6.92
CA CYS A 641 7.70 -1.40 6.49
C CYS A 641 6.90 -1.63 5.21
N ILE A 642 7.56 -2.14 4.18
CA ILE A 642 6.91 -2.67 2.98
C ILE A 642 6.58 -4.14 3.27
N PRO A 643 5.30 -4.53 3.34
CA PRO A 643 4.89 -5.85 3.82
C PRO A 643 5.28 -6.97 2.84
N TYR A 644 5.63 -8.14 3.36
CA TYR A 644 6.22 -9.26 2.61
C TYR A 644 5.43 -9.61 1.34
N LEU A 645 4.13 -9.90 1.45
CA LEU A 645 3.33 -10.38 0.31
C LEU A 645 2.68 -9.28 -0.53
N THR A 646 3.01 -8.00 -0.31
CA THR A 646 2.39 -6.87 -1.01
C THR A 646 3.37 -5.72 -1.23
N ARG A 647 3.67 -5.42 -2.49
CA ARG A 647 4.53 -4.27 -2.86
C ARG A 647 3.75 -3.00 -3.22
N ASN A 648 2.42 -3.03 -3.15
CA ASN A 648 1.56 -1.86 -3.37
C ASN A 648 0.97 -1.37 -2.05
N ALA A 649 1.74 -1.49 -0.97
CA ALA A 649 1.34 -1.06 0.36
C ALA A 649 2.56 -0.63 1.18
N LEU A 650 2.29 0.15 2.23
CA LEU A 650 3.27 0.60 3.19
C LEU A 650 2.66 0.71 4.57
N LEU A 651 3.33 0.15 5.58
CA LEU A 651 3.03 0.36 6.99
C LEU A 651 3.92 1.46 7.54
N TYR A 652 3.29 2.41 8.24
CA TYR A 652 3.92 3.56 8.85
C TYR A 652 3.68 3.47 10.37
N ALA A 653 4.75 3.23 11.12
CA ALA A 653 4.72 3.13 12.57
C ALA A 653 5.40 4.36 13.17
N HIS A 654 4.75 5.04 14.12
CA HIS A 654 5.40 6.09 14.90
C HIS A 654 5.21 5.85 16.39
N LYS A 655 6.20 6.26 17.18
CA LYS A 655 6.10 6.35 18.63
C LYS A 655 6.75 7.65 19.09
N GLN A 656 6.10 8.28 20.04
CA GLN A 656 6.53 9.50 20.72
C GLN A 656 6.48 9.26 22.22
N SER A 657 7.50 9.74 22.93
CA SER A 657 7.52 9.64 24.37
C SER A 657 8.23 10.82 25.02
N THR A 658 7.79 11.19 26.22
CA THR A 658 8.52 12.06 27.15
C THR A 658 8.89 11.28 28.40
N SER A 659 10.11 11.45 28.92
CA SER A 659 10.58 10.70 30.09
C SER A 659 9.94 11.16 31.39
N GLY A 660 9.44 12.39 31.43
CA GLY A 660 8.71 12.94 32.56
C GLY A 660 8.28 14.36 32.29
N ALA A 661 7.30 14.83 33.07
CA ALA A 661 6.99 16.24 33.15
C ALA A 661 6.90 16.66 34.63
N ARG A 662 7.40 17.86 34.93
CA ARG A 662 7.25 18.48 36.24
C ARG A 662 6.39 19.72 36.08
N VAL A 663 5.33 19.80 36.88
CA VAL A 663 4.51 21.00 36.99
C VAL A 663 4.68 21.57 38.38
N THR A 664 5.19 22.78 38.47
CA THR A 664 5.29 23.54 39.71
C THR A 664 4.30 24.70 39.66
N GLU A 665 3.45 24.82 40.68
CA GLU A 665 2.55 25.96 40.85
C GLU A 665 2.85 26.64 42.19
N SER A 666 3.20 27.92 42.15
CA SER A 666 3.44 28.74 43.33
C SER A 666 2.58 30.00 43.33
N LEU A 667 2.29 30.47 44.55
CA LEU A 667 1.64 31.75 44.78
C LEU A 667 2.52 32.53 45.78
N GLY A 668 3.11 33.63 45.32
CA GLY A 668 3.93 34.54 46.13
C GLY A 668 3.28 35.91 46.25
N VAL A 669 3.48 36.59 47.38
CA VAL A 669 3.04 37.97 47.60
C VAL A 669 4.24 38.89 47.57
N TYR A 670 4.11 40.00 46.84
CA TYR A 670 5.14 41.00 46.65
C TYR A 670 4.58 42.39 46.94
N ALA A 671 5.46 43.36 47.11
CA ALA A 671 5.08 44.74 47.41
C ALA A 671 6.00 45.74 46.71
N ILE A 672 5.42 46.85 46.25
CA ILE A 672 6.14 48.04 45.79
C ILE A 672 5.88 49.15 46.80
N SER A 673 6.94 49.78 47.29
CA SER A 673 6.83 50.97 48.13
C SER A 673 6.32 52.15 47.30
N ASP A 674 5.35 52.90 47.82
CA ASP A 674 4.87 54.13 47.20
C ASP A 674 6.02 55.16 47.15
N PRO A 675 6.30 55.80 45.99
CA PRO A 675 7.38 56.79 45.87
C PRO A 675 7.08 58.08 46.64
N ASN A 676 5.85 58.25 47.11
CA ASN A 676 5.40 59.35 47.96
C ASN A 676 5.63 58.99 49.44
N THR A 677 6.62 59.62 50.05
CA THR A 677 6.97 59.45 51.46
C THR A 677 6.82 60.77 52.21
N TYR A 678 6.47 60.68 53.49
CA TYR A 678 6.14 61.85 54.29
C TYR A 678 7.02 61.93 55.51
N ARG A 679 7.26 63.16 55.97
CA ARG A 679 8.03 63.43 57.18
C ARG A 679 7.09 63.92 58.26
N TYR A 680 7.16 63.30 59.42
CA TYR A 680 6.38 63.69 60.59
C TYR A 680 7.26 64.18 61.73
N PHE A 681 6.63 64.89 62.65
CA PHE A 681 7.24 65.52 63.80
C PHE A 681 6.35 65.37 65.04
N THR A 682 6.96 65.05 66.17
CA THR A 682 6.33 65.10 67.49
C THR A 682 7.38 65.43 68.57
N TYR A 683 6.92 65.70 69.79
CA TYR A 683 7.80 65.99 70.92
C TYR A 683 7.33 65.27 72.17
N ASP A 684 8.23 64.52 72.79
CA ASP A 684 8.08 63.89 74.09
C ASP A 684 9.39 64.00 74.87
N PHE A 685 9.34 64.48 76.11
CA PHE A 685 10.53 64.77 76.91
C PHE A 685 11.36 63.52 77.26
N VAL A 686 10.79 62.31 77.16
CA VAL A 686 11.47 61.04 77.41
C VAL A 686 11.86 60.38 76.09
N TRP A 687 10.93 60.35 75.12
CA TRP A 687 11.02 59.44 73.98
C TRP A 687 11.26 60.10 72.63
N ALA A 688 11.09 61.42 72.50
CA ALA A 688 11.30 62.18 71.27
C ALA A 688 11.70 63.63 71.61
N TRP A 689 12.98 63.83 71.95
CA TRP A 689 13.53 65.13 72.36
C TRP A 689 14.87 65.47 71.66
N VAL A 690 15.42 64.53 70.87
CA VAL A 690 16.68 64.67 70.15
C VAL A 690 16.42 65.01 68.67
N GLY A 691 17.15 65.99 68.16
CA GLY A 691 17.10 66.38 66.75
C GLY A 691 15.94 67.33 66.41
N GLY A 692 16.14 68.12 65.36
CA GLY A 692 15.19 69.15 64.90
C GLY A 692 15.70 70.01 63.73
N LEU A 693 16.83 69.65 63.12
CA LEU A 693 17.42 70.38 62.00
C LEU A 693 17.03 69.74 60.66
N HIS A 694 16.50 70.59 59.78
CA HIS A 694 15.70 70.24 58.62
C HIS A 694 16.58 70.08 57.37
N GLY A 695 16.45 68.93 56.71
CA GLY A 695 16.84 68.74 55.31
C GLY A 695 15.65 68.19 54.52
N GLY A 696 15.36 68.77 53.35
CA GLY A 696 14.24 68.38 52.48
C GLY A 696 12.93 69.14 52.74
N ASN A 697 11.97 69.00 51.82
CA ASN A 697 10.66 69.68 51.75
C ASN A 697 9.77 69.47 53.01
N ILE A 698 10.10 70.12 54.13
CA ILE A 698 9.36 70.08 55.40
C ILE A 698 8.80 71.49 55.67
N THR A 699 7.49 71.62 55.94
CA THR A 699 6.92 72.89 56.44
C THR A 699 7.48 73.19 57.83
N SER A 700 7.93 74.43 58.05
CA SER A 700 8.54 74.84 59.32
C SER A 700 7.64 74.51 60.52
N ILE A 701 8.24 73.98 61.59
CA ILE A 701 7.58 73.63 62.86
C ILE A 701 6.72 74.78 63.42
N GLU A 702 7.01 76.03 63.05
CA GLU A 702 6.24 77.23 63.41
C GLU A 702 4.81 77.28 62.82
N LYS A 703 4.49 76.44 61.82
CA LYS A 703 3.17 76.41 61.16
C LYS A 703 2.19 75.38 61.74
N VAL A 704 2.61 74.54 62.69
CA VAL A 704 1.74 73.54 63.32
C VAL A 704 1.20 74.03 64.65
N SER A 705 -0.12 73.90 64.88
CA SER A 705 -0.80 74.29 66.12
C SER A 705 -1.90 73.28 66.45
N PRO A 706 -1.95 72.73 67.68
CA PRO A 706 -1.03 72.97 68.81
C PRO A 706 0.37 72.34 68.61
N TYR A 707 1.35 72.87 69.34
CA TYR A 707 2.68 72.26 69.42
C TYR A 707 2.60 70.90 70.15
N PRO A 708 3.25 69.83 69.66
CA PRO A 708 3.22 68.53 70.30
C PRO A 708 3.79 68.55 71.73
N ILE A 709 3.08 67.97 72.69
CA ILE A 709 3.58 67.73 74.04
C ILE A 709 3.21 66.31 74.45
N HIS A 710 4.16 65.58 75.01
CA HIS A 710 3.99 64.17 75.40
C HIS A 710 3.56 63.27 74.23
N GLY A 711 4.13 63.50 73.03
CA GLY A 711 3.88 62.69 71.83
C GLY A 711 2.58 63.02 71.08
N ASN A 712 1.82 64.05 71.47
CA ASN A 712 0.52 64.37 70.86
C ASN A 712 0.35 65.88 70.61
N PRO A 713 -0.04 66.32 69.40
CA PRO A 713 -0.28 65.50 68.19
C PRO A 713 1.01 65.14 67.43
N VAL A 714 0.92 64.20 66.50
CA VAL A 714 1.99 63.84 65.56
C VAL A 714 1.69 64.51 64.21
N TRP A 715 2.42 65.57 63.90
CA TRP A 715 2.20 66.35 62.69
C TRP A 715 3.02 65.83 61.52
N VAL A 716 2.38 65.44 60.44
CA VAL A 716 3.01 65.24 59.13
C VAL A 716 3.20 66.60 58.48
N THR A 717 4.43 66.97 58.16
CA THR A 717 4.79 68.33 57.74
C THR A 717 5.63 68.35 56.46
N GLY A 718 6.23 67.23 56.07
CA GLY A 718 7.02 67.15 54.84
C GLY A 718 6.53 66.10 53.87
N TYR A 719 6.78 66.36 52.59
CA TYR A 719 6.45 65.48 51.46
C TYR A 719 7.68 65.32 50.57
N SER A 720 8.01 64.08 50.25
CA SER A 720 9.12 63.72 49.38
C SER A 720 8.63 62.74 48.32
N TYR A 721 8.86 63.09 47.06
CA TYR A 721 8.58 62.25 45.90
C TYR A 721 9.89 61.72 45.32
N GLY A 722 10.11 60.41 45.44
CA GLY A 722 11.30 59.73 44.96
C GLY A 722 10.95 58.55 44.06
N PRO A 723 10.55 58.80 42.80
CA PRO A 723 10.17 57.73 41.87
C PRO A 723 11.37 56.86 41.52
N TYR A 724 11.10 55.57 41.37
CA TYR A 724 12.05 54.54 40.94
C TYR A 724 11.38 53.57 39.96
N PRO A 725 12.12 52.68 39.27
CA PRO A 725 11.51 51.75 38.31
C PRO A 725 10.35 50.96 38.92
N CYS A 726 9.23 50.87 38.19
CA CYS A 726 7.99 50.21 38.60
C CYS A 726 7.24 50.81 39.81
N SER A 727 7.67 51.98 40.31
CA SER A 727 6.98 52.68 41.41
C SER A 727 5.65 53.32 40.99
N ASP A 728 5.40 53.46 39.69
CA ASP A 728 4.15 53.92 39.10
C ASP A 728 2.94 53.07 39.49
N PHE A 729 3.14 51.76 39.70
CA PHE A 729 2.11 50.88 40.25
C PHE A 729 1.63 51.32 41.63
N ALA A 730 2.54 51.78 42.49
CA ALA A 730 2.24 52.24 43.84
C ALA A 730 2.06 53.77 43.93
N ASP A 731 2.13 54.50 42.81
CA ASP A 731 2.01 55.96 42.80
C ASP A 731 0.56 56.38 42.56
N GLN A 732 -0.07 56.99 43.55
CA GLN A 732 -1.36 57.66 43.42
C GLN A 732 -1.25 59.18 43.60
N GLY A 733 -0.03 59.72 43.51
CA GLY A 733 0.29 61.08 43.92
C GLY A 733 0.21 61.28 45.44
N ASP A 734 0.07 62.53 45.85
CA ASP A 734 -0.01 62.90 47.26
C ASP A 734 -1.27 62.31 47.93
N TRP A 735 -1.08 61.21 48.66
CA TRP A 735 -2.14 60.44 49.30
C TRP A 735 -2.46 60.86 50.74
N ILE A 736 -1.65 61.73 51.37
CA ILE A 736 -2.01 62.39 52.63
C ILE A 736 -2.73 63.71 52.34
N GLY A 737 -2.20 64.53 51.43
CA GLY A 737 -2.79 65.80 51.03
C GLY A 737 -2.82 66.86 52.14
N GLY A 738 -2.81 68.14 51.77
CA GLY A 738 -3.17 69.23 52.69
C GLY A 738 -2.30 69.34 53.96
N LEU A 739 -0.99 69.12 53.84
CA LEU A 739 -0.05 69.23 54.96
C LEU A 739 -0.06 70.66 55.58
N PRO A 740 0.04 70.80 56.91
CA PRO A 740 0.28 69.75 57.89
C PRO A 740 -0.98 68.95 58.30
N GLN A 741 -0.83 67.65 58.58
CA GLN A 741 -1.92 66.74 58.98
C GLN A 741 -1.59 65.98 60.26
N ASP A 742 -2.59 65.70 61.10
CA ASP A 742 -2.42 64.97 62.36
C ASP A 742 -2.53 63.45 62.14
N TYR A 743 -1.42 62.74 62.35
CA TYR A 743 -1.30 61.27 62.25
C TYR A 743 -1.02 60.62 63.61
N THR A 744 -1.43 61.25 64.71
CA THR A 744 -1.35 60.67 66.06
C THR A 744 -2.05 59.31 66.12
N TRP A 745 -3.16 59.15 65.39
CA TRP A 745 -3.91 57.90 65.30
C TRP A 745 -3.07 56.72 64.75
N LEU A 746 -2.02 57.01 63.97
CA LEU A 746 -1.14 56.00 63.38
C LEU A 746 0.09 55.76 64.27
N VAL A 747 0.77 56.85 64.67
CA VAL A 747 2.08 56.78 65.35
C VAL A 747 1.94 56.54 66.86
N HIS A 748 0.94 57.16 67.51
CA HIS A 748 0.65 57.02 68.94
C HIS A 748 -0.86 56.82 69.21
N PRO A 749 -1.45 55.71 68.74
CA PRO A 749 -2.88 55.43 68.92
C PRO A 749 -3.28 55.28 70.40
N VAL A 750 -2.33 54.91 71.28
CA VAL A 750 -2.54 54.70 72.72
C VAL A 750 -1.68 55.70 73.50
N ARG A 751 -2.32 56.48 74.37
CA ARG A 751 -1.76 57.67 75.05
C ARG A 751 -0.60 57.39 76.04
N SER A 752 -0.16 56.13 76.19
CA SER A 752 0.87 55.70 77.15
C SER A 752 1.88 54.68 76.59
N GLU A 753 1.79 54.36 75.29
CA GLU A 753 2.69 53.40 74.65
C GLU A 753 3.51 54.11 73.58
N TRP A 754 4.84 54.07 73.72
CA TRP A 754 5.74 54.62 72.71
C TRP A 754 6.09 53.55 71.67
N GLN A 755 5.81 53.83 70.40
CA GLN A 755 6.19 52.98 69.28
C GLN A 755 7.27 53.69 68.47
N HIS A 756 8.46 53.09 68.40
CA HIS A 756 9.56 53.63 67.59
C HIS A 756 9.35 53.41 66.09
N SER A 757 8.62 52.35 65.74
CA SER A 757 8.14 52.08 64.40
C SER A 757 6.89 51.21 64.49
N GLY A 758 6.07 51.23 63.44
CA GLY A 758 4.82 50.50 63.43
C GLY A 758 3.99 50.78 62.19
N GLY A 759 2.71 50.43 62.25
CA GLY A 759 1.83 50.46 61.10
C GLY A 759 2.02 49.26 60.18
N GLY A 760 1.67 49.45 58.90
CA GLY A 760 1.62 48.37 57.93
C GLY A 760 0.42 47.45 58.11
N GLY A 761 0.20 46.58 57.13
CA GLY A 761 -0.82 45.56 57.22
C GLY A 761 -0.96 44.85 55.90
N PRO A 762 -0.04 43.91 55.60
CA PRO A 762 -0.05 43.19 54.33
C PRO A 762 -1.35 42.38 54.19
N PRO A 763 -1.86 42.22 52.96
CA PRO A 763 -3.00 41.35 52.68
C PRO A 763 -2.77 39.94 53.22
N LYS A 764 -3.82 39.33 53.80
CA LYS A 764 -3.76 37.97 54.34
C LYS A 764 -3.91 36.93 53.24
N VAL A 765 -2.87 36.73 52.44
CA VAL A 765 -2.79 35.67 51.43
C VAL A 765 -1.91 34.55 51.95
N LYS A 766 -2.35 33.30 51.79
CA LYS A 766 -1.54 32.12 52.13
C LYS A 766 -0.71 31.75 50.91
N GLU A 767 0.57 32.07 50.95
CA GLU A 767 1.54 31.61 49.96
C GLU A 767 1.63 30.08 49.97
N TYR A 768 1.88 29.51 48.79
CA TYR A 768 2.08 28.08 48.64
C TYR A 768 3.02 27.79 47.49
N SER A 769 3.60 26.60 47.53
CA SER A 769 4.25 25.97 46.38
C SER A 769 3.79 24.51 46.33
N ARG A 770 3.38 24.06 45.14
CA ARG A 770 2.93 22.71 44.86
C ARG A 770 3.73 22.17 43.70
N ASP A 771 4.32 21.00 43.91
CA ASP A 771 5.02 20.26 42.87
C ASP A 771 4.24 19.00 42.54
N LYS A 772 4.04 18.76 41.24
CA LYS A 772 3.47 17.52 40.71
C LYS A 772 4.39 16.98 39.63
N THR A 773 4.87 15.76 39.83
CA THR A 773 5.51 14.99 38.77
C THR A 773 4.43 14.23 38.01
N GLU A 774 4.42 14.35 36.68
CA GLU A 774 3.60 13.52 35.80
C GLU A 774 4.42 12.33 35.30
N GLU A 775 3.73 11.20 35.14
CA GLU A 775 4.32 9.99 34.56
C GLU A 775 4.68 10.21 33.08
N ALA A 776 5.61 9.39 32.60
CA ALA A 776 6.02 9.36 31.21
C ALA A 776 4.79 9.17 30.29
N LYS A 777 4.66 10.04 29.28
CA LYS A 777 3.63 9.90 28.25
C LYS A 777 4.24 9.14 27.08
N LYS A 778 3.54 8.12 26.59
CA LYS A 778 3.89 7.38 25.37
C LYS A 778 2.67 7.39 24.46
N GLU A 779 2.86 7.89 23.26
CA GLU A 779 1.88 7.85 22.18
C GLU A 779 2.48 7.02 21.05
N ALA A 780 1.67 6.16 20.44
CA ALA A 780 2.12 5.37 19.32
C ALA A 780 0.97 5.07 18.38
N LEU A 781 1.29 4.88 17.10
CA LEU A 781 0.32 4.60 16.07
C LEU A 781 0.95 3.75 14.98
N LEU A 782 0.17 2.82 14.46
CA LEU A 782 0.46 2.05 13.27
C LEU A 782 -0.63 2.34 12.25
N GLN A 783 -0.21 2.78 11.07
CA GLN A 783 -1.09 3.06 9.94
C GLN A 783 -0.62 2.28 8.72
N ILE A 784 -1.54 2.06 7.78
CA ILE A 784 -1.24 1.39 6.51
C ILE A 784 -1.83 2.19 5.34
N SER A 785 -1.01 2.37 4.31
CA SER A 785 -1.46 2.82 2.98
C SER A 785 -1.51 1.60 2.07
N VAL A 786 -2.72 1.22 1.65
CA VAL A 786 -3.02 -0.01 0.84
C VAL A 786 -4.31 0.14 0.04
N LEU A 787 -5.24 0.94 0.56
CA LEU A 787 -6.42 1.47 -0.12
C LEU A 787 -6.22 2.96 -0.42
N GLU A 788 -7.15 3.55 -1.16
CA GLU A 788 -7.09 4.96 -1.60
C GLU A 788 -6.73 5.93 -0.46
N PHE A 789 -7.34 5.73 0.71
CA PHE A 789 -7.04 6.48 1.92
C PHE A 789 -6.28 5.63 2.94
N PRO A 790 -5.27 6.20 3.62
CA PRO A 790 -4.56 5.52 4.69
C PRO A 790 -5.51 5.13 5.83
N GLN A 791 -5.23 4.00 6.48
CA GLN A 791 -6.06 3.42 7.53
C GLN A 791 -5.28 3.23 8.82
N GLU A 792 -5.94 3.43 9.96
CA GLU A 792 -5.40 3.06 11.27
C GLU A 792 -5.42 1.53 11.43
N VAL A 793 -4.29 0.98 11.90
CA VAL A 793 -4.12 -0.45 12.18
C VAL A 793 -4.18 -0.69 13.68
N HIS A 794 -3.34 0.00 14.45
CA HIS A 794 -3.17 -0.19 15.90
C HIS A 794 -2.64 1.08 16.59
N LYS A 795 -2.87 1.25 17.89
CA LYS A 795 -2.32 2.37 18.72
C LYS A 795 -1.08 1.98 19.54
N ASP A 796 -0.51 0.82 19.22
CA ASP A 796 0.65 0.23 19.90
C ASP A 796 1.36 -0.70 18.92
N PRO A 797 2.13 -0.17 17.95
CA PRO A 797 2.93 -0.96 17.02
C PRO A 797 3.93 -1.86 17.75
N SER A 798 4.16 -3.06 17.21
CA SER A 798 5.18 -3.96 17.75
C SER A 798 6.58 -3.33 17.71
N GLU A 799 7.42 -3.62 18.71
CA GLU A 799 8.79 -3.07 18.76
C GLU A 799 9.65 -3.51 17.55
N GLY A 800 9.28 -4.61 16.89
CA GLY A 800 9.95 -5.11 15.68
C GLY A 800 9.99 -4.11 14.52
N TYR A 801 9.03 -3.17 14.45
CA TYR A 801 9.07 -2.06 13.49
C TYR A 801 10.29 -1.15 13.72
N PHE A 802 10.63 -0.89 14.98
CA PHE A 802 11.65 0.08 15.38
C PHE A 802 13.03 -0.54 15.62
N THR A 803 13.15 -1.86 15.59
CA THR A 803 14.45 -2.57 15.71
C THR A 803 14.98 -3.01 14.34
N VAL A 804 16.30 -3.16 14.22
CA VAL A 804 16.93 -3.71 13.01
C VAL A 804 16.41 -5.11 12.70
N SER A 805 16.24 -5.41 11.42
CA SER A 805 15.88 -6.73 10.89
C SER A 805 16.88 -7.12 9.79
N PRO A 806 17.45 -8.33 9.79
CA PRO A 806 17.23 -9.39 10.78
C PRO A 806 17.84 -9.07 12.15
N LEU A 807 17.21 -9.57 13.21
CA LEU A 807 17.77 -9.57 14.56
C LEU A 807 18.07 -11.02 14.95
N ASP A 808 19.32 -11.32 15.31
CA ASP A 808 19.79 -12.67 15.65
C ASP A 808 19.45 -13.73 14.59
N GLY A 809 19.50 -13.32 13.31
CA GLY A 809 19.22 -14.18 12.15
C GLY A 809 17.74 -14.37 11.83
N VAL A 810 16.82 -13.74 12.58
CA VAL A 810 15.38 -13.80 12.33
C VAL A 810 14.92 -12.50 11.67
N ALA A 811 14.30 -12.60 10.49
CA ALA A 811 13.70 -11.46 9.82
C ALA A 811 12.37 -11.07 10.48
N PHE A 812 12.14 -9.77 10.63
CA PHE A 812 10.84 -9.23 11.02
C PHE A 812 9.80 -9.56 9.97
N TYR A 813 8.68 -10.18 10.36
CA TYR A 813 7.64 -10.60 9.43
C TYR A 813 6.35 -9.83 9.66
N VAL A 814 5.96 -9.06 8.65
CA VAL A 814 4.61 -8.51 8.52
C VAL A 814 4.19 -8.67 7.07
N ASP A 815 2.98 -9.16 6.85
CA ASP A 815 2.42 -9.35 5.52
C ASP A 815 1.10 -8.59 5.35
N ALA A 816 0.72 -8.39 4.10
CA ALA A 816 -0.57 -7.82 3.72
C ALA A 816 -1.05 -8.46 2.42
N ILE A 817 -2.35 -8.38 2.18
CA ILE A 817 -3.01 -8.80 0.93
C ILE A 817 -4.15 -7.87 0.57
N ARG A 818 -4.51 -7.85 -0.71
CA ARG A 818 -5.62 -7.08 -1.26
C ARG A 818 -6.28 -7.83 -2.41
N ASN A 819 -7.61 -7.72 -2.55
CA ASN A 819 -8.31 -8.10 -3.78
C ASN A 819 -8.02 -7.06 -4.88
N VAL A 820 -7.54 -7.51 -6.04
CA VAL A 820 -7.10 -6.62 -7.13
C VAL A 820 -7.96 -6.71 -8.39
N ALA A 821 -8.83 -7.72 -8.53
CA ALA A 821 -9.75 -7.86 -9.66
C ALA A 821 -11.21 -8.01 -9.21
N GLY A 822 -12.11 -7.27 -9.88
CA GLY A 822 -13.52 -7.10 -9.51
C GLY A 822 -13.79 -5.80 -8.76
N ASP A 823 -14.99 -5.67 -8.18
CA ASP A 823 -15.42 -4.46 -7.44
C ASP A 823 -15.31 -4.61 -5.91
N ALA A 824 -15.07 -5.82 -5.40
CA ALA A 824 -14.94 -6.06 -3.97
C ALA A 824 -13.70 -5.34 -3.42
N THR A 825 -13.92 -4.36 -2.54
CA THR A 825 -12.83 -3.69 -1.83
C THR A 825 -12.52 -4.46 -0.55
N TYR A 826 -11.40 -5.19 -0.55
CA TYR A 826 -10.94 -5.94 0.61
C TYR A 826 -9.41 -5.96 0.69
N ALA A 827 -8.87 -5.69 1.88
CA ALA A 827 -7.47 -5.88 2.23
C ALA A 827 -7.32 -6.34 3.68
N ASN A 828 -6.21 -7.00 4.02
CA ASN A 828 -5.85 -7.26 5.41
C ASN A 828 -4.33 -7.24 5.62
N THR A 829 -3.91 -7.14 6.87
CA THR A 829 -2.50 -7.24 7.29
C THR A 829 -2.34 -8.25 8.42
N SER A 830 -1.15 -8.81 8.62
CA SER A 830 -0.87 -9.79 9.67
C SER A 830 -0.95 -9.24 11.09
N GLU A 831 -1.03 -7.91 11.24
CA GLU A 831 -1.30 -7.27 12.52
C GLU A 831 -2.66 -7.73 13.10
N PRO A 832 -2.75 -7.97 14.42
CA PRO A 832 -3.98 -8.40 15.04
C PRO A 832 -5.02 -7.27 15.02
N ASP A 833 -6.29 -7.63 14.84
CA ASP A 833 -7.39 -6.67 14.98
C ASP A 833 -7.59 -6.31 16.47
N PRO A 834 -7.54 -5.02 16.87
CA PRO A 834 -7.78 -4.62 18.26
C PRO A 834 -9.14 -5.08 18.81
N GLU A 835 -10.16 -5.16 17.94
CA GLU A 835 -11.51 -5.58 18.33
C GLU A 835 -11.70 -7.10 18.27
N ALA A 836 -10.83 -7.80 17.54
CA ALA A 836 -10.87 -9.25 17.38
C ALA A 836 -9.45 -9.85 17.32
N PRO A 837 -8.72 -9.96 18.46
CA PRO A 837 -7.28 -10.27 18.47
C PRO A 837 -6.85 -11.61 17.83
N LYS A 838 -7.80 -12.52 17.58
CA LYS A 838 -7.56 -13.79 16.85
C LYS A 838 -7.70 -13.65 15.33
N GLN A 839 -8.04 -12.47 14.84
CA GLN A 839 -8.19 -12.13 13.44
C GLN A 839 -7.14 -11.10 13.05
N ARG A 840 -6.87 -11.07 11.76
CA ARG A 840 -6.03 -10.09 11.09
C ARG A 840 -6.79 -8.79 10.92
N LYS A 841 -6.13 -7.64 11.12
CA LYS A 841 -6.73 -6.33 10.86
C LYS A 841 -7.14 -6.26 9.38
N ARG A 842 -8.42 -6.01 9.14
CA ARG A 842 -9.02 -5.97 7.79
C ARG A 842 -9.57 -4.60 7.45
N PHE A 843 -9.67 -4.35 6.15
CA PHE A 843 -10.26 -3.16 5.57
C PHE A 843 -11.22 -3.57 4.45
N GLY A 844 -12.41 -2.97 4.44
CA GLY A 844 -13.48 -3.38 3.53
C GLY A 844 -14.10 -4.73 3.88
N PHE A 845 -14.77 -5.36 2.92
CA PHE A 845 -15.58 -6.57 3.15
C PHE A 845 -15.45 -7.57 2.00
N SER A 846 -15.46 -8.85 2.35
CA SER A 846 -15.61 -9.95 1.40
C SER A 846 -16.20 -11.17 2.11
N GLY A 847 -17.31 -11.70 1.59
CA GLY A 847 -17.91 -12.94 2.10
C GLY A 847 -17.05 -14.19 1.92
N LEU A 848 -15.94 -14.11 1.17
CA LEU A 848 -15.05 -15.23 0.88
C LEU A 848 -13.89 -15.37 1.88
N ALA A 849 -13.59 -14.33 2.66
CA ALA A 849 -12.48 -14.33 3.60
C ALA A 849 -12.96 -14.60 5.05
N ASP A 850 -12.22 -15.41 5.80
CA ASP A 850 -12.46 -15.66 7.23
C ASP A 850 -11.61 -14.76 8.16
N HIS A 851 -10.75 -13.93 7.55
CA HIS A 851 -9.86 -12.97 8.21
C HIS A 851 -8.82 -13.59 9.17
N LYS A 852 -8.60 -14.91 9.14
CA LYS A 852 -7.61 -15.59 9.98
C LYS A 852 -6.25 -15.74 9.30
N ALA A 853 -6.20 -15.61 7.99
CA ALA A 853 -5.00 -15.76 7.18
C ALA A 853 -4.92 -14.73 6.04
N ALA A 854 -3.77 -14.69 5.38
CA ALA A 854 -3.60 -14.05 4.10
C ALA A 854 -4.27 -14.90 3.00
N HIS A 855 -5.51 -14.56 2.65
CA HIS A 855 -6.31 -15.24 1.63
C HIS A 855 -5.73 -15.03 0.22
N HIS A 856 -5.76 -16.05 -0.65
CA HIS A 856 -5.37 -15.90 -2.05
C HIS A 856 -6.62 -15.81 -2.91
N PHE A 857 -6.94 -14.62 -3.40
CA PHE A 857 -8.05 -14.44 -4.33
C PHE A 857 -7.64 -14.92 -5.73
N ILE A 858 -8.54 -15.63 -6.40
CA ILE A 858 -8.38 -16.09 -7.78
C ILE A 858 -9.61 -15.67 -8.59
N GLY A 859 -9.45 -15.47 -9.89
CA GLY A 859 -10.52 -14.98 -10.76
C GLY A 859 -10.91 -13.54 -10.42
N VAL A 860 -12.21 -13.25 -10.53
CA VAL A 860 -12.77 -11.91 -10.29
C VAL A 860 -13.72 -11.97 -9.11
N ILE A 861 -13.56 -11.06 -8.15
CA ILE A 861 -14.33 -11.07 -6.91
C ILE A 861 -15.23 -9.83 -6.88
N HIS A 862 -16.54 -10.08 -6.86
CA HIS A 862 -17.55 -9.05 -6.62
C HIS A 862 -17.99 -9.03 -5.14
N GLY A 863 -18.43 -7.85 -4.69
CA GLY A 863 -18.79 -7.54 -3.29
C GLY A 863 -19.92 -8.35 -2.68
#